data_AF-A0A8T5RY99-F1
#
_entry.id   AF-A0A8T5RY99-F1
#
_cell.length_a   1.000
_cell.length_b   1.000
_cell.length_c   1.000
_cell.angle_alpha   90.00
_cell.angle_beta   90.00
_cell.angle_gamma   90.00
#
_symmetry.space_group_name_H-M   'P 1'
#
loop_
_entity.id
_entity.type
_entity.pdbx_description
1 polymer ?
#
loop_
_entity_poly.entity_id
_entity_poly.type
_entity_poly.pdbx_seq_one_letter_code
_entity_poly.pdbx_strand_id
1 'polypeptide(L)'
;MRLFNNDYREINGYSKDDILRVKNSITKLISDKTKSQELDDFLKNQFKLEVINSFADYFSNIKTFSEKYLVSHSKKEFFSLKQAITTELKLISNNLTNISSNGRNVKRVVKNNEYLDQILNESKELISYINNFLPRLEDNTEKVVHEYENEVTLWIEANKIKNLFFKFNDIPNNLNNWEELQELVVYVTSLVEAKLTKKIKSRREIVLNFHFDELYQFYLSKADENMDIYNDFIYMLYHYGIIEDYEGEAFVNVLERKESIQSLKDKMRPVIVVLIKDKLKNHIQEIEDLDKQYDLNGHGLGKLKLELLMEQKFSEFLPKIVDLYFKGLDKKFQGLMSDTSDPEEFIKVINSNYSKVDEFALKIDEIDAWVLNFDKILKPYTNITSTLKKTLANVISEILRRKEDYSNYLDNIKDESLRVDVRSFVDEKITEVNKLINSYEDETSLIIKEELPQLREIKDLLNNYKGKIEQIKNDVYNRLDTYKNNNIDMYTVIKNWEDNFNRKQQQLTFLLTVLMNKIFKSFKELIDTESIMFAEITEITKQSENFEGLPFNFALSSFLANKLSEDELKERISEISSKVNQITSSLGLYEVERAKLEEILTNKVKLRQGVSISNVQCTVCHKYINFVQDKLITCPFCNSTYHYLCVADWLWKHNSCPMCQNTFLDPNLGLFETE
;
A
#
# COMPACT_ATOMS: atom_id res chain seq x y z
N MET A 1 -57.10 -9.23 8.50
CA MET A 1 -56.60 -8.64 7.24
C MET A 1 -55.40 -9.45 6.81
N ARG A 2 -55.40 -9.93 5.56
CA ARG A 2 -54.28 -10.69 5.01
C ARG A 2 -53.26 -9.76 4.37
N LEU A 3 -51.99 -10.09 4.54
CA LEU A 3 -50.86 -9.43 3.90
C LEU A 3 -50.82 -9.77 2.40
N PHE A 4 -51.23 -10.99 2.06
CA PHE A 4 -51.35 -11.47 0.69
C PHE A 4 -52.76 -12.03 0.51
N ASN A 5 -53.56 -11.43 -0.39
CA ASN A 5 -54.97 -11.77 -0.69
C ASN A 5 -56.00 -10.94 0.09
N ASN A 6 -56.28 -9.72 -0.38
CA ASN A 6 -57.42 -8.92 0.11
C ASN A 6 -58.76 -9.62 -0.18
N ASP A 7 -59.76 -9.41 0.69
CA ASP A 7 -61.11 -9.99 0.60
C ASP A 7 -61.83 -9.68 -0.74
N TYR A 8 -61.44 -8.63 -1.46
CA TYR A 8 -61.97 -8.23 -2.76
C TYR A 8 -60.96 -8.41 -3.89
N ARG A 9 -60.83 -9.64 -4.41
CA ARG A 9 -59.83 -10.01 -5.43
C ARG A 9 -60.04 -9.35 -6.79
N GLU A 10 -61.23 -9.45 -7.39
CA GLU A 10 -61.44 -8.95 -8.76
C GLU A 10 -62.76 -8.21 -8.90
N ILE A 11 -62.66 -6.91 -9.22
CA ILE A 11 -63.80 -6.06 -9.55
C ILE A 11 -63.69 -5.71 -11.03
N ASN A 12 -64.55 -6.32 -11.83
CA ASN A 12 -64.53 -6.13 -13.28
C ASN A 12 -65.14 -4.80 -13.71
N GLY A 13 -64.55 -4.20 -14.74
CA GLY A 13 -65.20 -3.12 -15.47
C GLY A 13 -66.47 -3.63 -16.16
N TYR A 14 -67.51 -2.79 -16.22
CA TYR A 14 -68.76 -3.13 -16.87
C TYR A 14 -68.53 -3.36 -18.37
N SER A 15 -68.98 -4.51 -18.86
CA SER A 15 -69.08 -4.78 -20.30
C SER A 15 -70.16 -3.88 -20.94
N LYS A 16 -70.24 -3.88 -22.28
CA LYS A 16 -71.31 -3.14 -22.99
C LYS A 16 -72.71 -3.60 -22.54
N ASP A 17 -72.88 -4.90 -22.32
CA ASP A 17 -74.15 -5.47 -21.89
C ASP A 17 -74.48 -5.12 -20.43
N ASP A 18 -73.48 -5.08 -19.55
CA ASP A 18 -73.65 -4.63 -18.16
C ASP A 18 -74.08 -3.16 -18.10
N ILE A 19 -73.43 -2.29 -18.89
CA ILE A 19 -73.80 -0.87 -18.98
C ILE A 19 -75.26 -0.72 -19.43
N LEU A 20 -75.68 -1.46 -20.46
CA LEU A 20 -77.06 -1.43 -20.96
C LEU A 20 -78.06 -1.92 -19.93
N ARG A 21 -77.76 -3.03 -19.25
CA ARG A 21 -78.60 -3.60 -18.18
C ARG A 21 -78.76 -2.62 -17.03
N VAL A 22 -77.66 -2.07 -16.52
CA VAL A 22 -77.67 -1.11 -15.40
C VAL A 22 -78.42 0.17 -15.79
N LYS A 23 -78.20 0.69 -17.01
CA LYS A 23 -78.91 1.86 -17.54
C LYS A 23 -80.42 1.62 -17.64
N ASN A 24 -80.85 0.45 -18.11
CA ASN A 24 -82.27 0.10 -18.23
C ASN A 24 -82.94 0.01 -16.85
N SER A 25 -82.29 -0.62 -15.88
CA SER A 25 -82.76 -0.69 -14.49
C SER A 25 -82.91 0.70 -13.87
N ILE A 26 -81.91 1.57 -14.04
CA ILE A 26 -81.94 2.95 -13.55
C ILE A 26 -83.04 3.76 -14.22
N THR A 27 -83.18 3.66 -15.54
CA THR A 27 -84.21 4.42 -16.30
C THR A 27 -85.62 4.04 -15.85
N LYS A 28 -85.85 2.74 -15.56
CA LYS A 28 -87.11 2.24 -15.01
C LYS A 28 -87.39 2.82 -13.62
N LEU A 29 -86.39 2.89 -12.75
CA LEU A 29 -86.51 3.46 -11.40
C LEU A 29 -86.73 4.98 -11.42
N ILE A 30 -86.10 5.71 -12.35
CA ILE A 30 -86.26 7.16 -12.51
C ILE A 30 -87.65 7.54 -13.06
N SER A 31 -88.24 6.69 -13.92
CA SER A 31 -89.56 6.97 -14.53
C SER A 31 -90.73 6.96 -13.52
N ASP A 32 -90.51 6.39 -12.34
CA ASP A 32 -91.50 6.27 -11.27
C ASP A 32 -91.10 7.18 -10.09
N LYS A 33 -91.65 8.40 -10.05
CA LYS A 33 -91.28 9.45 -9.07
C LYS A 33 -91.49 9.07 -7.60
N THR A 34 -92.12 7.94 -7.31
CA THR A 34 -92.34 7.43 -5.94
C THR A 34 -91.19 6.57 -5.40
N LYS A 35 -90.14 6.31 -6.19
CA LYS A 35 -89.08 5.32 -5.92
C LYS A 35 -87.68 5.87 -5.71
N SER A 36 -87.55 7.12 -5.25
CA SER A 36 -86.22 7.72 -4.98
C SER A 36 -85.37 6.88 -4.02
N GLN A 37 -85.99 6.31 -2.99
CA GLN A 37 -85.32 5.44 -2.02
C GLN A 37 -84.82 4.14 -2.67
N GLU A 38 -85.62 3.52 -3.56
CA GLU A 38 -85.22 2.29 -4.26
C GLU A 38 -84.05 2.54 -5.24
N LEU A 39 -83.94 3.74 -5.81
CA LEU A 39 -82.80 4.14 -6.63
C LEU A 39 -81.52 4.27 -5.80
N ASP A 40 -81.59 4.92 -4.64
CA ASP A 40 -80.46 5.06 -3.74
C ASP A 40 -79.99 3.71 -3.18
N ASP A 41 -80.93 2.83 -2.83
CA ASP A 41 -80.63 1.47 -2.37
C ASP A 41 -80.03 0.61 -3.50
N PHE A 42 -80.50 0.79 -4.75
CA PHE A 42 -79.88 0.16 -5.92
C PHE A 42 -78.44 0.63 -6.12
N LEU A 43 -78.17 1.94 -6.02
CA LEU A 43 -76.83 2.51 -6.17
C LEU A 43 -75.88 2.05 -5.05
N LYS A 44 -76.34 2.02 -3.80
CA LYS A 44 -75.57 1.49 -2.65
C LYS A 44 -75.23 0.02 -2.80
N ASN A 45 -76.14 -0.77 -3.38
CA ASN A 45 -75.88 -2.18 -3.67
C ASN A 45 -74.88 -2.38 -4.82
N GLN A 46 -74.90 -1.51 -5.85
CA GLN A 46 -73.95 -1.58 -6.97
C GLN A 46 -72.56 -1.05 -6.63
N PHE A 47 -72.47 -0.01 -5.79
CA PHE A 47 -71.23 0.67 -5.44
C PHE A 47 -71.04 0.69 -3.94
N LYS A 48 -70.64 -0.44 -3.35
CA LYS A 48 -70.48 -0.56 -1.91
C LYS A 48 -69.31 0.29 -1.40
N LEU A 49 -69.61 1.36 -0.67
CA LEU A 49 -68.61 2.21 -0.01
C LEU A 49 -67.67 1.41 0.91
N GLU A 50 -68.18 0.36 1.55
CA GLU A 50 -67.40 -0.58 2.39
C GLU A 50 -66.19 -1.18 1.66
N VAL A 51 -66.28 -1.39 0.34
CA VAL A 51 -65.17 -1.92 -0.47
C VAL A 51 -64.04 -0.91 -0.59
N ILE A 52 -64.38 0.38 -0.80
CA ILE A 52 -63.38 1.46 -0.88
C ILE A 52 -62.74 1.69 0.48
N ASN A 53 -63.54 1.69 1.55
CA ASN A 53 -63.03 1.79 2.92
C ASN A 53 -62.07 0.63 3.24
N SER A 54 -62.43 -0.60 2.86
CA SER A 54 -61.55 -1.77 3.01
C SER A 54 -60.24 -1.62 2.24
N PHE A 55 -60.25 -1.11 1.01
CA PHE A 55 -59.03 -0.82 0.25
C PHE A 55 -58.21 0.32 0.86
N ALA A 56 -58.85 1.35 1.42
CA ALA A 56 -58.18 2.47 2.08
C ALA A 56 -57.47 2.02 3.37
N ASP A 57 -58.18 1.26 4.21
CA ASP A 57 -57.62 0.63 5.40
C ASP A 57 -56.48 -0.31 5.04
N TYR A 58 -56.64 -1.07 3.94
CA TYR A 58 -55.60 -1.96 3.46
C TYR A 58 -54.33 -1.20 3.09
N PHE A 59 -54.48 -0.17 2.26
CA PHE A 59 -53.37 0.65 1.81
C PHE A 59 -52.65 1.33 2.98
N SER A 60 -53.39 1.86 3.96
CA SER A 60 -52.81 2.50 5.15
C SER A 60 -51.91 1.56 5.96
N ASN A 61 -52.37 0.32 6.18
CA ASN A 61 -51.60 -0.71 6.88
C ASN A 61 -50.39 -1.18 6.04
N ILE A 62 -50.57 -1.47 4.75
CA ILE A 62 -49.47 -1.89 3.86
C ILE A 62 -48.40 -0.81 3.72
N LYS A 63 -48.80 0.45 3.59
CA LYS A 63 -47.85 1.57 3.50
C LYS A 63 -46.99 1.63 4.75
N THR A 64 -47.62 1.61 5.92
CA THR A 64 -46.94 1.65 7.22
C THR A 64 -46.01 0.45 7.41
N PHE A 65 -46.48 -0.75 7.06
CA PHE A 65 -45.69 -1.98 7.07
C PHE A 65 -44.46 -1.85 6.16
N SER A 66 -44.67 -1.48 4.91
CA SER A 66 -43.61 -1.42 3.90
C SER A 66 -42.58 -0.34 4.20
N GLU A 67 -43.00 0.84 4.65
CA GLU A 67 -42.09 1.93 5.03
C GLU A 67 -41.21 1.55 6.22
N LYS A 68 -41.76 0.80 7.19
CA LYS A 68 -41.03 0.39 8.39
C LYS A 68 -40.10 -0.81 8.13
N TYR A 69 -40.59 -1.81 7.39
CA TYR A 69 -39.95 -3.13 7.30
C TYR A 69 -39.22 -3.42 5.99
N LEU A 70 -39.61 -2.78 4.87
CA LEU A 70 -39.12 -3.15 3.54
C LEU A 70 -38.29 -2.06 2.85
N VAL A 71 -38.66 -0.79 3.03
CA VAL A 71 -38.03 0.35 2.34
C VAL A 71 -36.74 0.82 3.02
N SER A 72 -36.55 0.52 4.30
CA SER A 72 -35.37 0.89 5.09
C SER A 72 -34.13 0.02 4.86
N HIS A 73 -34.25 -1.01 4.01
CA HIS A 73 -33.30 -2.11 3.86
C HIS A 73 -32.64 -2.12 2.48
N SER A 74 -31.71 -3.06 2.28
CA SER A 74 -31.08 -3.26 0.98
C SER A 74 -32.15 -3.48 -0.11
N LYS A 75 -31.91 -2.93 -1.29
CA LYS A 75 -32.82 -3.10 -2.43
C LYS A 75 -33.00 -4.57 -2.81
N LYS A 76 -31.98 -5.39 -2.53
CA LYS A 76 -31.92 -6.82 -2.81
C LYS A 76 -32.67 -7.69 -1.81
N GLU A 77 -32.90 -7.20 -0.59
CA GLU A 77 -33.60 -7.96 0.46
C GLU A 77 -35.11 -7.91 0.25
N PHE A 78 -35.80 -8.97 0.67
CA PHE A 78 -37.26 -9.10 0.64
C PHE A 78 -37.88 -8.94 -0.76
N PHE A 79 -37.16 -9.36 -1.80
CA PHE A 79 -37.56 -9.15 -3.20
C PHE A 79 -38.95 -9.70 -3.52
N SER A 80 -39.20 -10.97 -3.19
CA SER A 80 -40.46 -11.66 -3.48
C SER A 80 -41.61 -11.06 -2.67
N LEU A 81 -41.35 -10.68 -1.42
CA LEU A 81 -42.31 -9.98 -0.56
C LEU A 81 -42.68 -8.59 -1.12
N LYS A 82 -41.69 -7.79 -1.51
CA LYS A 82 -41.90 -6.48 -2.15
C LYS A 82 -42.66 -6.61 -3.48
N GLN A 83 -42.36 -7.64 -4.28
CA GLN A 83 -43.05 -7.91 -5.54
C GLN A 83 -44.50 -8.34 -5.32
N ALA A 84 -44.77 -9.17 -4.31
CA ALA A 84 -46.12 -9.58 -3.96
C ALA A 84 -46.98 -8.38 -3.53
N ILE A 85 -46.46 -7.52 -2.65
CA ILE A 85 -47.15 -6.30 -2.21
C ILE A 85 -47.38 -5.35 -3.39
N THR A 86 -46.38 -5.16 -4.26
CA THR A 86 -46.50 -4.34 -5.47
C THR A 86 -47.62 -4.86 -6.38
N THR A 87 -47.70 -6.17 -6.57
CA THR A 87 -48.73 -6.82 -7.38
C THR A 87 -50.13 -6.63 -6.78
N GLU A 88 -50.26 -6.78 -5.47
CA GLU A 88 -51.53 -6.58 -4.77
C GLU A 88 -51.99 -5.11 -4.81
N LEU A 89 -51.08 -4.16 -4.61
CA LEU A 89 -51.39 -2.72 -4.75
C LEU A 89 -51.82 -2.35 -6.18
N LYS A 90 -51.20 -2.94 -7.20
CA LYS A 90 -51.62 -2.77 -8.61
C LYS A 90 -53.01 -3.35 -8.85
N LEU A 91 -53.31 -4.51 -8.27
CA LEU A 91 -54.65 -5.11 -8.35
C LEU A 91 -55.71 -4.20 -7.71
N ILE A 92 -55.43 -3.65 -6.52
CA ILE A 92 -56.33 -2.70 -5.85
C ILE A 92 -56.52 -1.43 -6.70
N SER A 93 -55.43 -0.86 -7.24
CA SER A 93 -55.49 0.31 -8.13
C SER A 93 -56.34 0.03 -9.38
N ASN A 94 -56.23 -1.17 -9.97
CA ASN A 94 -57.06 -1.60 -11.09
C ASN A 94 -58.53 -1.77 -10.70
N ASN A 95 -58.81 -2.39 -9.55
CA ASN A 95 -60.17 -2.55 -9.02
C ASN A 95 -60.84 -1.18 -8.78
N LEU A 96 -60.12 -0.23 -8.16
CA LEU A 96 -60.59 1.14 -7.97
C LEU A 96 -60.82 1.87 -9.31
N THR A 97 -59.97 1.62 -10.31
CA THR A 97 -60.14 2.17 -11.66
C THR A 97 -61.41 1.63 -12.32
N ASN A 98 -61.68 0.33 -12.16
CA ASN A 98 -62.91 -0.30 -12.62
C ASN A 98 -64.15 0.26 -11.90
N ILE A 99 -64.11 0.41 -10.57
CA ILE A 99 -65.16 1.07 -9.78
C ILE A 99 -65.41 2.50 -10.30
N SER A 100 -64.34 3.28 -10.50
CA SER A 100 -64.45 4.65 -10.99
C SER A 100 -65.04 4.71 -12.41
N SER A 101 -64.65 3.80 -13.30
CA SER A 101 -65.20 3.69 -14.66
C SER A 101 -66.69 3.33 -14.65
N ASN A 102 -67.06 2.32 -13.86
CA ASN A 102 -68.44 1.87 -13.68
C ASN A 102 -69.30 3.01 -13.11
N GLY A 103 -68.82 3.70 -12.08
CA GLY A 103 -69.50 4.84 -11.46
C GLY A 103 -69.69 6.01 -12.43
N ARG A 104 -68.69 6.32 -13.28
CA ARG A 104 -68.83 7.36 -14.32
C ARG A 104 -69.87 7.00 -15.37
N ASN A 105 -69.94 5.74 -15.79
CA ASN A 105 -70.95 5.28 -16.74
C ASN A 105 -72.36 5.42 -16.17
N VAL A 106 -72.54 5.11 -14.88
CA VAL A 106 -73.81 5.26 -14.15
C VAL A 106 -74.18 6.73 -13.93
N LYS A 107 -73.21 7.59 -13.56
CA LYS A 107 -73.39 9.03 -13.35
C LYS A 107 -73.88 9.78 -14.61
N ARG A 108 -73.59 9.26 -15.81
CA ARG A 108 -74.14 9.82 -17.07
C ARG A 108 -75.67 9.70 -17.14
N VAL A 109 -76.25 8.74 -16.43
CA VAL A 109 -77.69 8.46 -16.39
C VAL A 109 -78.34 9.10 -15.16
N VAL A 110 -77.68 8.99 -13.99
CA VAL A 110 -78.12 9.62 -12.73
C VAL A 110 -77.32 10.89 -12.49
N LYS A 111 -77.80 12.02 -13.02
CA LYS A 111 -77.16 13.33 -12.82
C LYS A 111 -77.33 13.79 -11.37
N ASN A 112 -76.29 14.38 -10.79
CA ASN A 112 -76.29 15.03 -9.47
C ASN A 112 -76.65 14.08 -8.30
N ASN A 113 -75.92 12.96 -8.15
CA ASN A 113 -76.08 12.05 -7.01
C ASN A 113 -74.83 12.11 -6.12
N GLU A 114 -75.02 12.59 -4.88
CA GLU A 114 -73.93 12.83 -3.92
C GLU A 114 -73.19 11.53 -3.54
N TYR A 115 -73.89 10.40 -3.45
CA TYR A 115 -73.29 9.11 -3.13
C TYR A 115 -72.31 8.63 -4.21
N LEU A 116 -72.70 8.71 -5.48
CA LEU A 116 -71.79 8.40 -6.59
C LEU A 116 -70.62 9.38 -6.67
N ASP A 117 -70.84 10.67 -6.35
CA ASP A 117 -69.77 11.66 -6.30
C ASP A 117 -68.75 11.35 -5.21
N GLN A 118 -69.21 10.93 -4.04
CA GLN A 118 -68.35 10.44 -2.95
C GLN A 118 -67.51 9.24 -3.39
N ILE A 119 -68.15 8.18 -3.93
CA ILE A 119 -67.47 6.97 -4.43
C ILE A 119 -66.38 7.31 -5.46
N LEU A 120 -66.69 8.19 -6.41
CA LEU A 120 -65.77 8.59 -7.46
C LEU A 120 -64.58 9.42 -6.93
N ASN A 121 -64.83 10.31 -5.97
CA ASN A 121 -63.78 11.13 -5.36
C ASN A 121 -62.85 10.27 -4.50
N GLU A 122 -63.40 9.46 -3.58
CA GLU A 122 -62.62 8.59 -2.71
C GLU A 122 -61.80 7.57 -3.52
N SER A 123 -62.39 6.97 -4.56
CA SER A 123 -61.66 6.06 -5.46
C SER A 123 -60.50 6.78 -6.15
N LYS A 124 -60.71 8.01 -6.63
CA LYS A 124 -59.68 8.79 -7.33
C LYS A 124 -58.55 9.20 -6.38
N GLU A 125 -58.87 9.63 -5.17
CA GLU A 125 -57.88 9.98 -4.15
C GLU A 125 -57.05 8.75 -3.76
N LEU A 126 -57.69 7.62 -3.51
CA LEU A 126 -56.99 6.39 -3.14
C LEU A 126 -56.10 5.87 -4.27
N ILE A 127 -56.55 5.91 -5.54
CA ILE A 127 -55.71 5.60 -6.71
C ILE A 127 -54.47 6.51 -6.74
N SER A 128 -54.65 7.81 -6.50
CA SER A 128 -53.55 8.78 -6.45
C SER A 128 -52.54 8.40 -5.36
N TYR A 129 -53.02 8.07 -4.15
CA TYR A 129 -52.15 7.66 -3.06
C TYR A 129 -51.38 6.37 -3.35
N ILE A 130 -52.04 5.35 -3.92
CA ILE A 130 -51.40 4.09 -4.31
C ILE A 130 -50.34 4.34 -5.39
N ASN A 131 -50.68 5.08 -6.45
CA ASN A 131 -49.78 5.34 -7.56
C ASN A 131 -48.60 6.23 -7.17
N ASN A 132 -48.73 7.08 -6.15
CA ASN A 132 -47.61 7.84 -5.59
C ASN A 132 -46.69 6.98 -4.72
N PHE A 133 -47.21 5.90 -4.13
CA PHE A 133 -46.43 5.02 -3.27
C PHE A 133 -45.73 3.89 -4.03
N LEU A 134 -46.35 3.34 -5.08
CA LEU A 134 -45.82 2.24 -5.90
C LEU A 134 -44.37 2.47 -6.37
N PRO A 135 -44.00 3.63 -6.97
CA PRO A 135 -42.64 3.88 -7.42
C PRO A 135 -41.62 3.76 -6.28
N ARG A 136 -41.98 4.18 -5.06
CA ARG A 136 -41.09 4.08 -3.90
C ARG A 136 -40.81 2.62 -3.52
N LEU A 137 -41.76 1.70 -3.69
CA LEU A 137 -41.51 0.27 -3.48
C LEU A 137 -40.69 -0.33 -4.63
N GLU A 138 -41.02 0.01 -5.86
CA GLU A 138 -40.33 -0.47 -7.06
C GLU A 138 -38.86 -0.02 -7.09
N ASP A 139 -38.58 1.25 -6.77
CA ASP A 139 -37.23 1.81 -6.69
C ASP A 139 -36.36 1.15 -5.59
N ASN A 140 -37.00 0.53 -4.60
CA ASN A 140 -36.37 -0.21 -3.51
C ASN A 140 -36.44 -1.73 -3.69
N THR A 141 -36.72 -2.20 -4.91
CA THR A 141 -36.77 -3.61 -5.26
C THR A 141 -35.77 -3.92 -6.37
N GLU A 142 -34.74 -4.69 -6.05
CA GLU A 142 -33.71 -5.12 -6.99
C GLU A 142 -33.64 -6.64 -7.02
N LYS A 143 -33.70 -7.21 -8.23
CA LYS A 143 -33.62 -8.66 -8.38
C LYS A 143 -32.17 -9.11 -8.14
N VAL A 144 -32.02 -10.11 -7.28
CA VAL A 144 -30.72 -10.73 -7.03
C VAL A 144 -30.27 -11.56 -8.23
N VAL A 145 -29.02 -11.35 -8.67
CA VAL A 145 -28.43 -12.06 -9.81
C VAL A 145 -27.69 -13.32 -9.35
N HIS A 146 -27.01 -13.25 -8.21
CA HIS A 146 -26.17 -14.35 -7.69
C HIS A 146 -26.63 -14.82 -6.31
N GLU A 147 -26.61 -16.13 -6.08
CA GLU A 147 -27.08 -16.75 -4.83
C GLU A 147 -26.38 -16.22 -3.57
N TYR A 148 -25.09 -15.90 -3.65
CA TYR A 148 -24.31 -15.35 -2.51
C TYR A 148 -24.75 -13.94 -2.08
N GLU A 149 -25.54 -13.24 -2.90
CA GLU A 149 -26.11 -11.93 -2.56
C GLU A 149 -27.50 -12.04 -1.92
N ASN A 150 -28.12 -13.22 -1.96
CA ASN A 150 -29.46 -13.44 -1.42
C ASN A 150 -29.38 -13.96 0.02
N GLU A 151 -29.28 -13.03 0.98
CA GLU A 151 -29.14 -13.37 2.40
C GLU A 151 -30.32 -14.20 2.93
N VAL A 152 -31.55 -13.91 2.48
CA VAL A 152 -32.75 -14.69 2.83
C VAL A 152 -32.56 -16.15 2.46
N THR A 153 -32.16 -16.42 1.21
CA THR A 153 -32.00 -17.80 0.71
C THR A 153 -30.91 -18.53 1.47
N LEU A 154 -29.77 -17.88 1.68
CA LEU A 154 -28.66 -18.45 2.46
C LEU A 154 -29.08 -18.77 3.89
N TRP A 155 -29.83 -17.87 4.53
CA TRP A 155 -30.32 -18.07 5.89
C TRP A 155 -31.33 -19.20 5.98
N ILE A 156 -32.29 -19.29 5.05
CA ILE A 156 -33.26 -20.39 5.00
C ILE A 156 -32.55 -21.72 4.79
N GLU A 157 -31.67 -21.84 3.79
CA GLU A 157 -30.96 -23.09 3.49
C GLU A 157 -30.04 -23.52 4.63
N ALA A 158 -29.35 -22.58 5.29
CA ALA A 158 -28.55 -22.89 6.47
C ALA A 158 -29.44 -23.40 7.62
N ASN A 159 -30.57 -22.75 7.90
CA ASN A 159 -31.43 -23.14 9.02
C ASN A 159 -32.21 -24.44 8.77
N LYS A 160 -32.50 -24.82 7.51
CA LYS A 160 -32.99 -26.16 7.18
C LYS A 160 -32.03 -27.26 7.65
N ILE A 161 -30.72 -27.04 7.49
CA ILE A 161 -29.69 -28.00 7.87
C ILE A 161 -29.41 -27.98 9.38
N LYS A 162 -29.36 -26.78 9.98
CA LYS A 162 -29.10 -26.60 11.41
C LYS A 162 -30.27 -27.09 12.28
N ASN A 163 -31.50 -26.85 11.81
CA ASN A 163 -32.76 -27.16 12.49
C ASN A 163 -32.79 -26.81 14.00
N LEU A 164 -32.27 -25.63 14.34
CA LEU A 164 -32.16 -25.18 15.72
C LEU A 164 -33.47 -24.59 16.23
N PHE A 165 -33.52 -24.39 17.54
CA PHE A 165 -34.64 -23.74 18.21
C PHE A 165 -34.58 -22.23 18.03
N PHE A 166 -35.75 -21.67 17.78
CA PHE A 166 -36.02 -20.24 17.82
C PHE A 166 -37.02 -19.95 18.91
N LYS A 167 -36.99 -18.72 19.44
CA LYS A 167 -38.05 -18.19 20.30
C LYS A 167 -38.81 -17.09 19.59
N PHE A 168 -40.07 -16.98 19.95
CA PHE A 168 -40.98 -15.96 19.47
C PHE A 168 -41.09 -14.86 20.53
N ASN A 169 -40.80 -13.62 20.14
CA ASN A 169 -40.83 -12.42 20.98
C ASN A 169 -42.17 -11.67 20.89
N ASP A 170 -42.32 -10.63 21.70
CA ASP A 170 -43.49 -9.77 21.69
C ASP A 170 -43.72 -9.14 20.31
N ILE A 171 -44.96 -9.25 19.81
CA ILE A 171 -45.34 -8.74 18.49
C ILE A 171 -45.65 -7.25 18.57
N PRO A 172 -44.98 -6.42 17.76
CA PRO A 172 -45.36 -5.02 17.62
C PRO A 172 -46.83 -4.87 17.17
N ASN A 173 -47.59 -3.96 17.77
CA ASN A 173 -49.01 -3.76 17.46
C ASN A 173 -49.30 -3.62 15.95
N ASN A 174 -48.41 -2.98 15.20
CA ASN A 174 -48.56 -2.77 13.76
C ASN A 174 -48.38 -4.04 12.90
N LEU A 175 -47.81 -5.11 13.47
CA LEU A 175 -47.72 -6.43 12.84
C LEU A 175 -48.85 -7.37 13.27
N ASN A 176 -49.47 -7.09 14.42
CA ASN A 176 -50.57 -7.88 14.95
C ASN A 176 -51.83 -7.85 14.05
N ASN A 177 -51.91 -6.91 13.13
CA ASN A 177 -53.03 -6.74 12.20
C ASN A 177 -53.07 -7.81 11.08
N TRP A 178 -51.96 -8.53 10.87
CA TRP A 178 -51.79 -9.48 9.76
C TRP A 178 -52.18 -10.90 10.18
N GLU A 179 -53.14 -11.49 9.48
CA GLU A 179 -53.62 -12.87 9.72
C GLU A 179 -52.50 -13.90 9.61
N GLU A 180 -51.58 -13.76 8.66
CA GLU A 180 -50.45 -14.67 8.48
C GLU A 180 -49.60 -14.79 9.74
N LEU A 181 -49.36 -13.67 10.43
CA LEU A 181 -48.62 -13.66 11.69
C LEU A 181 -49.47 -14.24 12.84
N GLN A 182 -50.76 -13.92 12.90
CA GLN A 182 -51.66 -14.49 13.93
C GLN A 182 -51.76 -16.01 13.82
N GLU A 183 -51.92 -16.53 12.61
CA GLU A 183 -51.97 -17.97 12.34
C GLU A 183 -50.66 -18.64 12.78
N LEU A 184 -49.51 -18.03 12.50
CA LEU A 184 -48.22 -18.53 12.96
C LEU A 184 -48.13 -18.58 14.49
N VAL A 185 -48.55 -17.52 15.17
CA VAL A 185 -48.50 -17.42 16.64
C VAL A 185 -49.39 -18.47 17.29
N VAL A 186 -50.60 -18.67 16.77
CA VAL A 186 -51.52 -19.72 17.22
C VAL A 186 -50.89 -21.10 17.02
N TYR A 187 -50.27 -21.34 15.87
CA TYR A 187 -49.58 -22.59 15.59
C TYR A 187 -48.42 -22.85 16.57
N VAL A 188 -47.52 -21.88 16.75
CA VAL A 188 -46.39 -22.00 17.70
C VAL A 188 -46.89 -22.21 19.13
N THR A 189 -47.93 -21.50 19.55
CA THR A 189 -48.55 -21.68 20.88
C THR A 189 -49.05 -23.11 21.06
N SER A 190 -49.74 -23.66 20.06
CA SER A 190 -50.24 -25.04 20.09
C SER A 190 -49.11 -26.08 20.18
N LEU A 191 -47.97 -25.84 19.51
CA LEU A 191 -46.79 -26.70 19.58
C LEU A 191 -46.21 -26.73 21.00
N VAL A 192 -46.08 -25.56 21.64
CA VAL A 192 -45.54 -25.45 23.00
C VAL A 192 -46.49 -26.09 24.02
N GLU A 193 -47.79 -25.85 23.92
CA GLU A 193 -48.80 -26.48 24.78
C GLU A 193 -48.80 -28.00 24.66
N ALA A 194 -48.69 -28.54 23.44
CA ALA A 194 -48.57 -29.98 23.20
C ALA A 194 -47.31 -30.58 23.83
N LYS A 195 -46.19 -29.84 23.88
CA LYS A 195 -44.95 -30.25 24.55
C LYS A 195 -45.08 -30.22 26.08
N LEU A 196 -45.83 -29.25 26.63
CA LEU A 196 -46.05 -29.09 28.08
C LEU A 196 -46.96 -30.15 28.70
N THR A 197 -47.96 -30.66 27.97
CA THR A 197 -48.82 -31.75 28.49
C THR A 197 -48.07 -33.05 28.81
N LYS A 198 -46.83 -33.21 28.31
CA LYS A 198 -45.96 -34.38 28.55
C LYS A 198 -44.96 -34.22 29.71
N LYS A 199 -44.77 -33.01 30.29
CA LYS A 199 -43.83 -32.77 31.41
C LYS A 199 -44.50 -31.97 32.53
N ILE A 200 -44.36 -32.44 33.78
CA ILE A 200 -44.98 -31.87 34.98
C ILE A 200 -44.68 -30.36 35.09
N LYS A 201 -45.74 -29.57 35.31
CA LYS A 201 -45.76 -28.10 35.43
C LYS A 201 -44.70 -27.59 36.42
N SER A 202 -43.62 -27.01 35.92
CA SER A 202 -42.77 -26.10 36.69
C SER A 202 -43.20 -24.65 36.39
N ARG A 203 -43.23 -23.80 37.41
CA ARG A 203 -43.58 -22.36 37.34
C ARG A 203 -42.51 -21.52 36.63
N ARG A 204 -42.04 -21.92 35.45
CA ARG A 204 -41.22 -21.07 34.58
C ARG A 204 -42.14 -20.38 33.58
N GLU A 205 -41.85 -19.11 33.24
CA GLU A 205 -42.52 -18.41 32.14
C GLU A 205 -42.50 -19.28 30.89
N ILE A 206 -43.65 -19.42 30.22
CA ILE A 206 -43.78 -20.25 29.04
C ILE A 206 -43.14 -19.50 27.88
N VAL A 207 -41.93 -19.92 27.49
CA VAL A 207 -41.25 -19.40 26.30
C VAL A 207 -41.83 -20.08 25.07
N LEU A 208 -42.37 -19.29 24.14
CA LEU A 208 -42.83 -19.76 22.84
C LEU A 208 -41.62 -20.12 21.98
N ASN A 209 -41.26 -21.41 21.93
CA ASN A 209 -40.14 -21.91 21.14
C ASN A 209 -40.55 -23.01 20.15
N PHE A 210 -39.82 -23.10 19.05
CA PHE A 210 -40.06 -24.04 17.96
C PHE A 210 -38.77 -24.34 17.20
N HIS A 211 -38.71 -25.49 16.53
CA HIS A 211 -37.64 -25.82 15.60
C HIS A 211 -37.86 -25.12 14.25
N PHE A 212 -36.78 -24.78 13.55
CA PHE A 212 -36.89 -24.18 12.22
C PHE A 212 -37.73 -25.03 11.24
N ASP A 213 -37.59 -26.36 11.25
CA ASP A 213 -38.40 -27.23 10.39
C ASP A 213 -39.90 -27.13 10.72
N GLU A 214 -40.28 -27.01 12.00
CA GLU A 214 -41.70 -26.82 12.39
C GLU A 214 -42.29 -25.54 11.77
N LEU A 215 -41.49 -24.47 11.71
CA LEU A 215 -41.84 -23.20 11.05
C LEU A 215 -41.92 -23.37 9.53
N TYR A 216 -40.93 -24.03 8.94
CA TYR A 216 -40.85 -24.21 7.49
C TYR A 216 -42.00 -25.08 6.96
N GLN A 217 -42.33 -26.18 7.65
CA GLN A 217 -43.46 -27.05 7.31
C GLN A 217 -44.81 -26.34 7.45
N PHE A 218 -44.97 -25.44 8.44
CA PHE A 218 -46.19 -24.64 8.59
C PHE A 218 -46.48 -23.83 7.33
N TYR A 219 -45.50 -23.10 6.82
CA TYR A 219 -45.67 -22.30 5.61
C TYR A 219 -45.77 -23.15 4.34
N LEU A 220 -45.02 -24.25 4.26
CA LEU A 220 -45.14 -25.21 3.16
C LEU A 220 -46.57 -25.77 3.04
N SER A 221 -47.26 -25.96 4.16
CA SER A 221 -48.65 -26.44 4.18
C SER A 221 -49.69 -25.42 3.68
N LYS A 222 -49.33 -24.13 3.57
CA LYS A 222 -50.26 -23.03 3.25
C LYS A 222 -50.39 -22.76 1.76
N ALA A 223 -49.29 -22.80 0.99
CA ALA A 223 -49.29 -22.76 -0.47
C ALA A 223 -47.86 -22.94 -1.01
N ASP A 224 -47.60 -24.05 -1.71
CA ASP A 224 -46.28 -24.34 -2.33
C ASP A 224 -45.88 -23.25 -3.36
N GLU A 225 -46.86 -22.67 -4.06
CA GLU A 225 -46.64 -21.63 -5.08
C GLU A 225 -46.15 -20.28 -4.53
N ASN A 226 -46.19 -20.04 -3.21
CA ASN A 226 -45.84 -18.76 -2.56
C ASN A 226 -44.64 -18.86 -1.61
N MET A 227 -43.85 -19.94 -1.68
CA MET A 227 -42.78 -20.19 -0.70
C MET A 227 -41.72 -19.08 -0.63
N ASP A 228 -41.38 -18.44 -1.74
CA ASP A 228 -40.40 -17.35 -1.73
C ASP A 228 -40.90 -16.11 -0.97
N ILE A 229 -42.21 -15.84 -1.01
CA ILE A 229 -42.84 -14.74 -0.26
C ILE A 229 -42.75 -15.03 1.24
N TYR A 230 -43.03 -16.28 1.64
CA TYR A 230 -42.93 -16.68 3.04
C TYR A 230 -41.49 -16.77 3.54
N ASN A 231 -40.53 -17.15 2.71
CA ASN A 231 -39.11 -17.12 3.05
C ASN A 231 -38.67 -15.68 3.39
N ASP A 232 -39.03 -14.70 2.55
CA ASP A 232 -38.78 -13.28 2.81
C ASP A 232 -39.47 -12.81 4.09
N PHE A 233 -40.73 -13.21 4.30
CA PHE A 233 -41.50 -12.84 5.49
C PHE A 233 -40.89 -13.41 6.77
N ILE A 234 -40.50 -14.69 6.79
CA ILE A 234 -39.84 -15.33 7.93
C ILE A 234 -38.50 -14.65 8.22
N TYR A 235 -37.69 -14.41 7.18
CA TYR A 235 -36.41 -13.73 7.35
C TYR A 235 -36.59 -12.31 7.88
N MET A 236 -37.63 -11.59 7.45
CA MET A 236 -37.99 -10.30 8.01
C MET A 236 -38.33 -10.41 9.50
N LEU A 237 -39.12 -11.41 9.91
CA LEU A 237 -39.41 -11.64 11.33
C LEU A 237 -38.12 -11.91 12.14
N TYR A 238 -37.17 -12.66 11.58
CA TYR A 238 -35.87 -12.87 12.20
C TYR A 238 -35.04 -11.58 12.29
N HIS A 239 -34.92 -10.85 11.18
CA HIS A 239 -34.13 -9.64 11.08
C HIS A 239 -34.58 -8.56 12.08
N TYR A 240 -35.89 -8.45 12.31
CA TYR A 240 -36.47 -7.52 13.26
C TYR A 240 -36.57 -8.06 14.70
N GLY A 241 -35.98 -9.22 14.98
CA GLY A 241 -35.94 -9.81 16.32
C GLY A 241 -37.29 -10.26 16.86
N ILE A 242 -38.28 -10.50 15.98
CA ILE A 242 -39.58 -11.09 16.37
C ILE A 242 -39.41 -12.60 16.54
N ILE A 243 -38.57 -13.19 15.69
CA ILE A 243 -38.04 -14.54 15.85
C ILE A 243 -36.56 -14.39 16.14
N GLU A 244 -36.02 -15.08 17.14
CA GLU A 244 -34.59 -15.04 17.43
C GLU A 244 -34.04 -16.41 17.84
N ASP A 245 -32.74 -16.58 17.66
CA ASP A 245 -32.03 -17.81 18.03
C ASP A 245 -32.24 -18.10 19.53
N TYR A 246 -32.59 -19.35 19.87
CA TYR A 246 -32.86 -19.75 21.25
C TYR A 246 -31.92 -20.86 21.73
N GLU A 247 -30.94 -20.48 22.55
CA GLU A 247 -29.99 -21.39 23.21
C GLU A 247 -30.58 -22.07 24.46
N GLY A 248 -31.84 -22.52 24.42
CA GLY A 248 -32.46 -23.24 25.54
C GLY A 248 -31.79 -24.58 25.89
N GLU A 249 -32.41 -25.38 26.76
CA GLU A 249 -31.94 -26.71 27.21
C GLU A 249 -31.98 -27.79 26.10
N ALA A 250 -31.48 -27.49 24.90
CA ALA A 250 -31.42 -28.42 23.77
C ALA A 250 -30.04 -29.08 23.71
N PHE A 251 -29.96 -30.32 24.18
CA PHE A 251 -28.81 -31.19 23.92
C PHE A 251 -28.84 -31.61 22.45
N VAL A 252 -27.95 -31.05 21.62
CA VAL A 252 -27.70 -31.56 20.27
C VAL A 252 -26.65 -32.65 20.35
N ASN A 253 -26.95 -33.85 19.84
CA ASN A 253 -26.01 -34.97 19.83
C ASN A 253 -24.72 -34.57 19.07
N VAL A 254 -23.55 -35.00 19.56
CA VAL A 254 -22.26 -34.75 18.90
C VAL A 254 -22.23 -35.29 17.47
N LEU A 255 -22.89 -36.42 17.20
CA LEU A 255 -22.99 -37.00 15.86
C LEU A 255 -23.84 -36.15 14.92
N GLU A 256 -25.04 -35.76 15.37
CA GLU A 256 -25.93 -34.85 14.62
C GLU A 256 -25.24 -33.51 14.34
N ARG A 257 -24.50 -32.97 15.33
CA ARG A 257 -23.71 -31.76 15.15
C ARG A 257 -22.64 -31.91 14.06
N LYS A 258 -21.94 -33.04 14.01
CA LYS A 258 -20.93 -33.31 12.98
C LYS A 258 -21.56 -33.44 11.60
N GLU A 259 -22.72 -34.09 11.51
CA GLU A 259 -23.49 -34.25 10.29
C GLU A 259 -23.98 -32.89 9.77
N SER A 260 -24.59 -32.05 10.62
CA SER A 260 -25.01 -30.69 10.25
C SER A 260 -23.83 -29.84 9.78
N ILE A 261 -22.66 -29.92 10.45
CA ILE A 261 -21.44 -29.20 10.02
C ILE A 261 -20.99 -29.66 8.63
N GLN A 262 -21.03 -30.96 8.34
CA GLN A 262 -20.62 -31.50 7.05
C GLN A 262 -21.62 -31.10 5.95
N SER A 263 -22.91 -31.26 6.19
CA SER A 263 -23.97 -30.85 5.26
C SER A 263 -23.94 -29.35 4.97
N LEU A 264 -23.67 -28.51 5.98
CA LEU A 264 -23.47 -27.07 5.78
C LEU A 264 -22.23 -26.79 4.92
N LYS A 265 -21.11 -27.48 5.13
CA LYS A 265 -19.92 -27.33 4.28
C LYS A 265 -20.23 -27.68 2.83
N ASP A 266 -20.91 -28.79 2.60
CA ASP A 266 -21.22 -29.29 1.26
C ASP A 266 -22.21 -28.37 0.53
N LYS A 267 -23.20 -27.83 1.25
CA LYS A 267 -24.18 -26.89 0.70
C LYS A 267 -23.59 -25.49 0.45
N MET A 268 -22.73 -24.99 1.33
CA MET A 268 -22.23 -23.62 1.27
C MET A 268 -20.96 -23.47 0.43
N ARG A 269 -20.20 -24.54 0.21
CA ARG A 269 -19.00 -24.50 -0.64
C ARG A 269 -19.29 -23.98 -2.06
N PRO A 270 -20.30 -24.47 -2.80
CA PRO A 270 -20.62 -23.96 -4.14
C PRO A 270 -20.90 -22.45 -4.15
N VAL A 271 -21.66 -21.95 -3.17
CA VAL A 271 -21.98 -20.51 -3.03
C VAL A 271 -20.70 -19.68 -2.90
N ILE A 272 -19.78 -20.11 -2.03
CA ILE A 272 -18.50 -19.43 -1.81
C ILE A 272 -17.62 -19.49 -3.06
N VAL A 273 -17.60 -20.63 -3.78
CA VAL A 273 -16.85 -20.75 -5.03
C VAL A 273 -17.40 -19.81 -6.11
N VAL A 274 -18.73 -19.68 -6.22
CA VAL A 274 -19.37 -18.72 -7.15
C VAL A 274 -19.03 -17.28 -6.78
N LEU A 275 -19.05 -16.93 -5.49
CA LEU A 275 -18.60 -15.62 -5.00
C LEU A 275 -17.15 -15.33 -5.43
N ILE A 276 -16.22 -16.25 -5.16
CA ILE A 276 -14.81 -16.06 -5.50
C ILE A 276 -14.64 -15.92 -7.03
N LYS A 277 -15.34 -16.75 -7.82
CA LYS A 277 -15.30 -16.68 -9.28
C LYS A 277 -15.80 -15.35 -9.81
N ASP A 278 -16.89 -14.82 -9.25
CA ASP A 278 -17.44 -13.53 -9.68
C ASP A 278 -16.50 -12.38 -9.29
N LYS A 279 -16.08 -12.34 -8.02
CA LYS A 279 -15.21 -11.28 -7.48
C LYS A 279 -13.85 -11.21 -8.15
N LEU A 280 -13.28 -12.36 -8.53
CA LEU A 280 -11.99 -12.46 -9.19
C LEU A 280 -12.09 -12.66 -10.72
N LYS A 281 -13.28 -12.48 -11.31
CA LYS A 281 -13.53 -12.80 -12.73
C LYS A 281 -12.52 -12.15 -13.68
N ASN A 282 -12.25 -10.85 -13.50
CA ASN A 282 -11.33 -10.11 -14.34
C ASN A 282 -9.89 -10.63 -14.19
N HIS A 283 -9.46 -10.88 -12.96
CA HIS A 283 -8.13 -11.41 -12.64
C HIS A 283 -7.94 -12.84 -13.15
N ILE A 284 -8.97 -13.68 -13.03
CA ILE A 284 -8.99 -15.05 -13.60
C ILE A 284 -8.82 -14.98 -15.12
N GLN A 285 -9.56 -14.10 -15.80
CA GLN A 285 -9.42 -13.93 -17.24
C GLN A 285 -8.02 -13.44 -17.63
N GLU A 286 -7.47 -12.49 -16.86
CA GLU A 286 -6.11 -12.00 -17.08
C GLU A 286 -5.06 -13.11 -16.87
N ILE A 287 -5.22 -13.98 -15.87
CA ILE A 287 -4.35 -15.15 -15.67
C ILE A 287 -4.37 -16.05 -16.91
N GLU A 288 -5.55 -16.34 -17.47
CA GLU A 288 -5.66 -17.18 -18.69
C GLU A 288 -5.00 -16.53 -19.90
N ASP A 289 -5.15 -15.21 -20.06
CA ASP A 289 -4.54 -14.47 -21.16
C ASP A 289 -3.02 -14.38 -21.03
N LEU A 290 -2.51 -14.31 -19.79
CA LEU A 290 -1.08 -14.38 -19.50
C LEU A 290 -0.53 -15.80 -19.71
N ASP A 291 -1.30 -16.85 -19.41
CA ASP A 291 -0.88 -18.25 -19.64
C ASP A 291 -0.73 -18.58 -21.12
N LYS A 292 -1.57 -18.00 -21.99
CA LYS A 292 -1.42 -18.10 -23.46
C LYS A 292 -0.10 -17.51 -23.97
N GLN A 293 0.48 -16.55 -23.24
CA GLN A 293 1.70 -15.86 -23.62
C GLN A 293 2.95 -16.46 -22.97
N TYR A 294 2.84 -16.91 -21.72
CA TYR A 294 4.01 -17.12 -20.87
C TYR A 294 4.15 -18.49 -20.21
N ASP A 295 3.20 -19.41 -20.34
CA ASP A 295 3.17 -20.73 -19.66
C ASP A 295 3.43 -20.60 -18.15
N LEU A 296 2.35 -20.34 -17.40
CA LEU A 296 2.44 -20.01 -15.98
C LEU A 296 2.58 -21.26 -15.10
N ASN A 297 2.14 -22.42 -15.58
CA ASN A 297 2.10 -23.67 -14.81
C ASN A 297 3.06 -24.77 -15.30
N GLY A 298 3.78 -24.55 -16.40
CA GLY A 298 4.76 -25.49 -16.95
C GLY A 298 4.14 -26.67 -17.71
N HIS A 299 2.85 -26.61 -18.03
CA HIS A 299 2.14 -27.63 -18.81
C HIS A 299 1.98 -27.25 -20.29
N GLY A 300 2.53 -26.11 -20.69
CA GLY A 300 2.48 -25.55 -22.05
C GLY A 300 1.47 -24.41 -22.18
N LEU A 301 1.74 -23.52 -23.14
CA LEU A 301 0.97 -22.29 -23.38
C LEU A 301 -0.54 -22.53 -23.51
N GLY A 302 -1.31 -21.78 -22.71
CA GLY A 302 -2.79 -21.78 -22.75
C GLY A 302 -3.44 -23.09 -22.30
N LYS A 303 -2.70 -23.98 -21.62
CA LYS A 303 -3.22 -25.26 -21.12
C LYS A 303 -3.64 -25.19 -19.65
N LEU A 304 -3.51 -24.03 -18.99
CA LEU A 304 -4.03 -23.82 -17.65
C LEU A 304 -5.56 -23.97 -17.62
N LYS A 305 -6.04 -24.90 -16.79
CA LYS A 305 -7.46 -25.13 -16.53
C LYS A 305 -7.82 -24.64 -15.13
N LEU A 306 -8.20 -23.37 -15.02
CA LEU A 306 -8.57 -22.77 -13.73
C LEU A 306 -9.85 -23.38 -13.13
N GLU A 307 -10.75 -23.90 -13.95
CA GLU A 307 -11.97 -24.59 -13.49
C GLU A 307 -11.65 -25.82 -12.62
N LEU A 308 -10.72 -26.67 -13.07
CA LEU A 308 -10.26 -27.85 -12.33
C LEU A 308 -9.53 -27.47 -11.03
N LEU A 309 -8.83 -26.33 -11.05
CA LEU A 309 -8.16 -25.82 -9.87
C LEU A 309 -9.19 -25.42 -8.79
N MET A 310 -10.32 -24.83 -9.17
CA MET A 310 -11.39 -24.41 -8.25
C MET A 310 -12.23 -25.58 -7.69
N GLU A 311 -12.07 -26.78 -8.22
CA GLU A 311 -12.65 -28.00 -7.62
C GLU A 311 -11.89 -28.45 -6.35
N GLN A 312 -10.68 -27.94 -6.15
CA GLN A 312 -9.84 -28.25 -4.98
C GLN A 312 -10.32 -27.54 -3.71
N LYS A 313 -9.63 -27.77 -2.59
CA LYS A 313 -9.92 -27.07 -1.32
C LYS A 313 -9.53 -25.60 -1.42
N PHE A 314 -10.22 -24.72 -0.69
CA PHE A 314 -9.89 -23.28 -0.63
C PHE A 314 -8.42 -23.03 -0.30
N SER A 315 -7.86 -23.80 0.64
CA SER A 315 -6.46 -23.76 1.06
C SER A 315 -5.46 -24.15 -0.03
N GLU A 316 -5.91 -24.78 -1.11
CA GLU A 316 -5.07 -25.21 -2.23
C GLU A 316 -5.20 -24.24 -3.40
N PHE A 317 -6.44 -23.87 -3.78
CA PHE A 317 -6.64 -23.09 -4.98
C PHE A 317 -6.46 -21.59 -4.82
N LEU A 318 -6.86 -20.99 -3.69
CA LEU A 318 -6.73 -19.53 -3.49
C LEU A 318 -5.26 -19.09 -3.49
N PRO A 319 -4.34 -19.74 -2.75
CA PRO A 319 -2.92 -19.41 -2.83
C PRO A 319 -2.35 -19.60 -4.24
N LYS A 320 -2.83 -20.63 -4.97
CA LYS A 320 -2.37 -20.90 -6.33
C LYS A 320 -2.88 -19.87 -7.35
N ILE A 321 -4.10 -19.36 -7.20
CA ILE A 321 -4.62 -18.24 -8.01
C ILE A 321 -3.72 -17.01 -7.82
N VAL A 322 -3.38 -16.69 -6.57
CA VAL A 322 -2.50 -15.56 -6.24
C VAL A 322 -1.12 -15.77 -6.86
N ASP A 323 -0.53 -16.94 -6.67
CA ASP A 323 0.79 -17.26 -7.22
C ASP A 323 0.82 -17.17 -8.76
N LEU A 324 -0.20 -17.70 -9.44
CA LEU A 324 -0.33 -17.62 -10.89
C LEU A 324 -0.47 -16.18 -11.37
N TYR A 325 -1.27 -15.37 -10.68
CA TYR A 325 -1.47 -13.96 -11.04
C TYR A 325 -0.17 -13.18 -10.97
N PHE A 326 0.55 -13.26 -9.85
CA PHE A 326 1.84 -12.59 -9.70
C PHE A 326 2.90 -13.12 -10.65
N LYS A 327 2.99 -14.45 -10.87
CA LYS A 327 3.89 -15.00 -11.90
C LYS A 327 3.61 -14.45 -13.29
N GLY A 328 2.34 -14.28 -13.64
CA GLY A 328 1.93 -13.67 -14.90
C GLY A 328 2.33 -12.20 -15.00
N LEU A 329 2.08 -11.44 -13.94
CA LEU A 329 2.50 -10.04 -13.86
C LEU A 329 4.03 -9.89 -13.93
N ASP A 330 4.78 -10.74 -13.23
CA ASP A 330 6.25 -10.75 -13.25
C ASP A 330 6.81 -11.06 -14.63
N LYS A 331 6.26 -12.06 -15.33
CA LYS A 331 6.71 -12.39 -16.69
C LYS A 331 6.37 -11.29 -17.70
N LYS A 332 5.18 -10.70 -17.59
CA LYS A 332 4.79 -9.53 -18.39
C LYS A 332 5.70 -8.34 -18.11
N PHE A 333 6.05 -8.13 -16.85
CA PHE A 333 6.96 -7.08 -16.43
C PHE A 333 8.37 -7.28 -16.99
N GLN A 334 8.92 -8.49 -16.90
CA GLN A 334 10.23 -8.83 -17.47
C GLN A 334 10.26 -8.65 -18.99
N GLY A 335 9.18 -8.99 -19.70
CA GLY A 335 9.07 -8.78 -21.15
C GLY A 335 9.02 -7.31 -21.55
N LEU A 336 8.36 -6.45 -20.76
CA LEU A 336 8.39 -5.00 -21.01
C LEU A 336 9.78 -4.41 -20.74
N MET A 337 10.50 -4.98 -19.77
CA MET A 337 11.85 -4.51 -19.42
C MET A 337 12.93 -4.82 -20.46
N SER A 338 12.77 -5.87 -21.26
CA SER A 338 13.72 -6.11 -22.35
C SER A 338 13.62 -5.08 -23.47
N ASP A 339 12.50 -4.37 -23.57
CA ASP A 339 12.15 -3.54 -24.72
C ASP A 339 12.26 -2.03 -24.44
N THR A 340 12.44 -1.62 -23.17
CA THR A 340 12.40 -0.21 -22.75
C THR A 340 13.75 0.24 -22.16
N SER A 341 14.37 1.26 -22.78
CA SER A 341 15.59 1.92 -22.27
C SER A 341 15.32 3.26 -21.59
N ASP A 342 14.07 3.73 -21.56
CA ASP A 342 13.65 5.00 -20.96
C ASP A 342 13.20 4.82 -19.50
N PRO A 343 13.85 5.47 -18.52
CA PRO A 343 13.47 5.45 -17.11
C PRO A 343 12.03 5.93 -16.84
N GLU A 344 11.49 6.89 -17.61
CA GLU A 344 10.13 7.38 -17.38
C GLU A 344 9.07 6.35 -17.79
N GLU A 345 9.27 5.71 -18.94
CA GLU A 345 8.41 4.63 -19.42
C GLU A 345 8.46 3.43 -18.47
N PHE A 346 9.62 3.19 -17.86
CA PHE A 346 9.77 2.15 -16.86
C PHE A 346 8.96 2.39 -15.58
N ILE A 347 8.99 3.63 -15.06
CA ILE A 347 8.17 4.03 -13.91
C ILE A 347 6.67 3.87 -14.23
N LYS A 348 6.23 4.21 -15.46
CA LYS A 348 4.83 4.03 -15.89
C LYS A 348 4.40 2.56 -15.86
N VAL A 349 5.22 1.65 -16.38
CA VAL A 349 4.94 0.21 -16.39
C VAL A 349 4.80 -0.33 -14.97
N ILE A 350 5.72 0.02 -14.07
CA ILE A 350 5.66 -0.49 -12.70
C ILE A 350 4.47 0.07 -11.94
N ASN A 351 4.16 1.37 -12.08
CA ASN A 351 2.96 1.96 -11.47
C ASN A 351 1.67 1.27 -11.96
N SER A 352 1.62 0.88 -13.24
CA SER A 352 0.50 0.13 -13.80
C SER A 352 0.36 -1.25 -13.14
N ASN A 353 1.47 -1.98 -12.97
CA ASN A 353 1.45 -3.29 -12.29
C ASN A 353 1.09 -3.16 -10.81
N TYR A 354 1.60 -2.14 -10.12
CA TYR A 354 1.26 -1.86 -8.73
C TYR A 354 -0.24 -1.61 -8.56
N SER A 355 -0.85 -0.79 -9.43
CA SER A 355 -2.29 -0.55 -9.43
C SER A 355 -3.12 -1.83 -9.63
N LYS A 356 -2.63 -2.77 -10.44
CA LYS A 356 -3.28 -4.07 -10.67
C LYS A 356 -3.21 -5.00 -9.46
N VAL A 357 -2.09 -4.96 -8.73
CA VAL A 357 -1.93 -5.68 -7.47
C VAL A 357 -2.88 -5.10 -6.41
N ASP A 358 -3.02 -3.78 -6.35
CA ASP A 358 -3.98 -3.11 -5.46
C ASP A 358 -5.42 -3.49 -5.75
N GLU A 359 -5.82 -3.47 -7.02
CA GLU A 359 -7.16 -3.90 -7.41
C GLU A 359 -7.41 -5.37 -7.02
N PHE A 360 -6.42 -6.25 -7.22
CA PHE A 360 -6.53 -7.65 -6.85
C PHE A 360 -6.66 -7.84 -5.32
N ALA A 361 -5.86 -7.11 -4.53
CA ALA A 361 -5.92 -7.13 -3.08
C ALA A 361 -7.33 -6.73 -2.58
N LEU A 362 -7.88 -5.64 -3.11
CA LEU A 362 -9.22 -5.17 -2.78
C LEU A 362 -10.30 -6.22 -3.05
N LYS A 363 -10.19 -7.01 -4.13
CA LYS A 363 -11.14 -8.09 -4.40
C LYS A 363 -11.05 -9.25 -3.42
N ILE A 364 -9.87 -9.56 -2.91
CA ILE A 364 -9.70 -10.54 -1.83
C ILE A 364 -10.30 -10.02 -0.53
N ASP A 365 -10.10 -8.73 -0.20
CA ASP A 365 -10.70 -8.10 0.98
C ASP A 365 -12.23 -8.07 0.91
N GLU A 366 -12.81 -7.80 -0.28
CA GLU A 366 -14.26 -7.89 -0.49
C GLU A 366 -14.81 -9.31 -0.18
N ILE A 367 -14.06 -10.36 -0.53
CA ILE A 367 -14.42 -11.75 -0.23
C ILE A 367 -14.33 -12.00 1.28
N ASP A 368 -13.26 -11.55 1.94
CA ASP A 368 -13.08 -11.72 3.39
C ASP A 368 -14.20 -11.01 4.18
N ALA A 369 -14.51 -9.77 3.82
CA ALA A 369 -15.60 -9.00 4.41
C ALA A 369 -16.96 -9.70 4.23
N TRP A 370 -17.21 -10.31 3.06
CA TRP A 370 -18.42 -11.11 2.86
C TRP A 370 -18.45 -12.34 3.78
N VAL A 371 -17.34 -13.07 3.89
CA VAL A 371 -17.23 -14.27 4.75
C VAL A 371 -17.48 -13.91 6.23
N LEU A 372 -17.01 -12.75 6.69
CA LEU A 372 -17.26 -12.27 8.05
C LEU A 372 -18.75 -12.00 8.32
N ASN A 373 -19.49 -11.46 7.34
CA ASN A 373 -20.93 -11.29 7.47
C ASN A 373 -21.68 -12.62 7.41
N PHE A 374 -21.24 -13.51 6.51
CA PHE A 374 -21.83 -14.84 6.34
C PHE A 374 -21.76 -15.70 7.61
N ASP A 375 -20.75 -15.50 8.48
CA ASP A 375 -20.65 -16.17 9.78
C ASP A 375 -21.89 -15.94 10.67
N LYS A 376 -22.59 -14.81 10.53
CA LYS A 376 -23.81 -14.53 11.29
C LYS A 376 -24.89 -15.57 10.98
N ILE A 377 -25.02 -15.95 9.71
CA ILE A 377 -25.98 -16.97 9.23
C ILE A 377 -25.59 -18.36 9.74
N LEU A 378 -24.30 -18.63 9.86
CA LEU A 378 -23.79 -19.95 10.25
C LEU A 378 -23.86 -20.20 11.76
N LYS A 379 -24.20 -19.21 12.60
CA LYS A 379 -24.30 -19.39 14.05
C LYS A 379 -25.17 -20.61 14.40
N PRO A 380 -24.74 -21.45 15.36
CA PRO A 380 -23.51 -21.38 16.18
C PRO A 380 -22.29 -22.09 15.54
N TYR A 381 -22.36 -22.53 14.29
CA TYR A 381 -21.32 -23.27 13.57
C TYR A 381 -20.37 -22.38 12.76
N THR A 382 -19.95 -21.25 13.34
CA THR A 382 -19.04 -20.28 12.69
C THR A 382 -17.64 -20.84 12.42
N ASN A 383 -17.29 -21.98 13.01
CA ASN A 383 -16.04 -22.68 12.74
C ASN A 383 -15.94 -23.27 11.32
N ILE A 384 -17.06 -23.38 10.59
CA ILE A 384 -17.11 -23.89 9.21
C ILE A 384 -16.23 -23.06 8.26
N THR A 385 -16.19 -21.74 8.43
CA THR A 385 -15.43 -20.80 7.59
C THR A 385 -13.99 -20.58 8.11
N SER A 386 -13.61 -21.16 9.25
CA SER A 386 -12.31 -20.90 9.90
C SER A 386 -11.11 -21.17 8.98
N THR A 387 -11.12 -22.28 8.24
CA THR A 387 -10.06 -22.63 7.28
C THR A 387 -10.02 -21.65 6.11
N LEU A 388 -11.17 -21.19 5.62
CA LEU A 388 -11.24 -20.20 4.56
C LEU A 388 -10.69 -18.85 5.03
N LYS A 389 -11.13 -18.35 6.19
CA LYS A 389 -10.61 -17.11 6.79
C LYS A 389 -9.10 -17.16 7.00
N LYS A 390 -8.57 -18.28 7.53
CA LYS A 390 -7.12 -18.47 7.66
C LYS A 390 -6.42 -18.44 6.30
N THR A 391 -7.02 -19.04 5.27
CA THR A 391 -6.48 -19.02 3.91
C THR A 391 -6.48 -17.61 3.34
N LEU A 392 -7.57 -16.85 3.49
CA LEU A 392 -7.69 -15.47 3.04
C LEU A 392 -6.65 -14.57 3.74
N ALA A 393 -6.51 -14.69 5.06
CA ALA A 393 -5.51 -13.93 5.82
C ALA A 393 -4.07 -14.21 5.35
N ASN A 394 -3.74 -15.48 5.08
CA ASN A 394 -2.44 -15.86 4.53
C ASN A 394 -2.23 -15.30 3.12
N VAL A 395 -3.25 -15.37 2.27
CA VAL A 395 -3.22 -14.83 0.91
C VAL A 395 -3.05 -13.31 0.91
N ILE A 396 -3.81 -12.59 1.74
CA ILE A 396 -3.70 -11.13 1.88
C ILE A 396 -2.29 -10.75 2.32
N SER A 397 -1.75 -11.47 3.31
CA SER A 397 -0.39 -11.24 3.81
C SER A 397 0.66 -11.46 2.71
N GLU A 398 0.48 -12.48 1.87
CA GLU A 398 1.35 -12.75 0.72
C GLU A 398 1.23 -11.67 -0.37
N ILE A 399 0.02 -11.18 -0.65
CA ILE A 399 -0.21 -10.08 -1.60
C ILE A 399 0.48 -8.80 -1.11
N LEU A 400 0.33 -8.47 0.18
CA LEU A 400 0.95 -7.30 0.79
C LEU A 400 2.48 -7.37 0.75
N ARG A 401 3.06 -8.55 1.05
CA ARG A 401 4.51 -8.77 0.94
C ARG A 401 5.02 -8.50 -0.48
N ARG A 402 4.40 -9.11 -1.49
CA ARG A 402 4.81 -8.91 -2.90
C ARG A 402 4.58 -7.48 -3.38
N LYS A 403 3.55 -6.80 -2.87
CA LYS A 403 3.30 -5.38 -3.13
C LYS A 403 4.43 -4.50 -2.58
N GLU A 404 4.90 -4.78 -1.36
CA GLU A 404 6.05 -4.09 -0.77
C GLU A 404 7.33 -4.32 -1.59
N ASP A 405 7.54 -5.54 -2.09
CA ASP A 405 8.67 -5.85 -2.98
C ASP A 405 8.65 -4.98 -4.26
N TYR A 406 7.48 -4.80 -4.90
CA TYR A 406 7.36 -3.89 -6.05
C TYR A 406 7.60 -2.42 -5.69
N SER A 407 7.16 -1.97 -4.51
CA SER A 407 7.42 -0.60 -4.04
C SER A 407 8.92 -0.36 -3.82
N ASN A 408 9.60 -1.31 -3.18
CA ASN A 408 11.04 -1.22 -2.96
C ASN A 408 11.79 -1.21 -4.29
N TYR A 409 11.32 -1.98 -5.28
CA TYR A 409 11.88 -1.97 -6.62
C TYR A 409 11.73 -0.60 -7.31
N LEU A 410 10.55 0.02 -7.23
CA LEU A 410 10.30 1.39 -7.73
C LEU A 410 11.26 2.42 -7.13
N ASP A 411 11.48 2.37 -5.83
CA ASP A 411 12.30 3.36 -5.13
C ASP A 411 13.77 3.24 -5.55
N ASN A 412 14.29 2.02 -5.68
CA ASN A 412 15.65 1.78 -6.16
C ASN A 412 15.89 2.33 -7.58
N ILE A 413 14.88 2.26 -8.45
CA ILE A 413 15.00 2.75 -9.83
C ILE A 413 15.04 4.27 -9.86
N LYS A 414 14.18 4.93 -9.08
CA LYS A 414 14.16 6.39 -8.97
C LYS A 414 15.49 6.90 -8.40
N ASP A 415 16.05 6.21 -7.41
CA ASP A 415 17.34 6.57 -6.84
C ASP A 415 18.47 6.45 -7.87
N GLU A 416 18.47 5.40 -8.69
CA GLU A 416 19.50 5.24 -9.72
C GLU A 416 19.33 6.25 -10.87
N SER A 417 18.10 6.60 -11.28
CA SER A 417 17.90 7.66 -12.29
C SER A 417 18.44 9.01 -11.81
N LEU A 418 18.16 9.36 -10.54
CA LEU A 418 18.70 10.58 -9.93
C LEU A 418 20.23 10.57 -9.86
N ARG A 419 20.85 9.41 -9.59
CA ARG A 419 22.32 9.29 -9.61
C ARG A 419 22.91 9.50 -10.99
N VAL A 420 22.26 8.99 -12.04
CA VAL A 420 22.70 9.20 -13.43
C VAL A 420 22.65 10.68 -13.80
N ASP A 421 21.56 11.37 -13.43
CA ASP A 421 21.41 12.81 -13.68
C ASP A 421 22.51 13.63 -12.97
N VAL A 422 22.78 13.32 -11.69
CA VAL A 422 23.84 13.99 -10.92
C VAL A 422 25.22 13.73 -11.54
N ARG A 423 25.54 12.50 -11.94
CA ARG A 423 26.81 12.16 -12.60
C ARG A 423 26.98 12.94 -13.90
N SER A 424 25.94 12.95 -14.75
CA SER A 424 25.98 13.68 -16.02
C SER A 424 26.24 15.17 -15.82
N PHE A 425 25.59 15.79 -14.84
CA PHE A 425 25.81 17.20 -14.51
C PHE A 425 27.23 17.47 -13.98
N VAL A 426 27.75 16.60 -13.10
CA VAL A 426 29.12 16.74 -12.57
C VAL A 426 30.15 16.59 -13.69
N ASP A 427 29.99 15.62 -14.60
CA ASP A 427 30.90 15.40 -15.72
C ASP A 427 30.91 16.59 -16.71
N GLU A 428 29.74 17.19 -16.96
CA GLU A 428 29.61 18.42 -17.75
C GLU A 428 30.43 19.56 -17.11
N LYS A 429 30.31 19.75 -15.79
CA LYS A 429 31.02 20.81 -15.07
C LYS A 429 32.53 20.56 -14.93
N ILE A 430 32.96 19.31 -14.76
CA ILE A 430 34.38 18.94 -14.83
C ILE A 430 34.95 19.33 -16.20
N THR A 431 34.20 19.08 -17.28
CA THR A 431 34.62 19.43 -18.64
C THR A 431 34.76 20.95 -18.82
N GLU A 432 33.85 21.75 -18.24
CA GLU A 432 33.96 23.21 -18.22
C GLU A 432 35.21 23.70 -17.48
N VAL A 433 35.47 23.17 -16.27
CA VAL A 433 36.64 23.54 -15.45
C VAL A 433 37.95 23.18 -16.16
N ASN A 434 38.06 21.98 -16.73
CA ASN A 434 39.27 21.56 -17.44
C ASN A 434 39.60 22.47 -18.63
N LYS A 435 38.59 22.98 -19.36
CA LYS A 435 38.81 23.95 -20.44
C LYS A 435 39.42 25.26 -19.94
N LEU A 436 38.98 25.74 -18.78
CA LEU A 436 39.51 26.96 -18.17
C LEU A 436 40.95 26.77 -17.69
N ILE A 437 41.25 25.63 -17.06
CA ILE A 437 42.62 25.29 -16.60
C ILE A 437 43.58 25.20 -17.79
N ASN A 438 43.18 24.53 -18.87
CA ASN A 438 44.02 24.44 -20.07
C ASN A 438 44.27 25.83 -20.68
N SER A 439 43.27 26.73 -20.68
CA SER A 439 43.45 28.09 -21.18
C SER A 439 44.45 28.89 -20.33
N TYR A 440 44.37 28.75 -19.00
CA TYR A 440 45.33 29.35 -18.07
C TYR A 440 46.76 28.81 -18.28
N GLU A 441 46.93 27.51 -18.48
CA GLU A 441 48.22 26.89 -18.79
C GLU A 441 48.81 27.45 -20.09
N ASP A 442 48.01 27.50 -21.15
CA ASP A 442 48.42 28.01 -22.46
C ASP A 442 48.91 29.47 -22.36
N GLU A 443 48.12 30.34 -21.72
CA GLU A 443 48.45 31.76 -21.52
C GLU A 443 49.72 31.94 -20.68
N THR A 444 49.86 31.18 -19.59
CA THR A 444 51.02 31.27 -18.68
C THR A 444 52.31 30.75 -19.36
N SER A 445 52.20 29.69 -20.16
CA SER A 445 53.34 29.07 -20.86
C SER A 445 54.02 30.00 -21.87
N LEU A 446 53.26 30.93 -22.46
CA LEU A 446 53.77 31.94 -23.39
C LEU A 446 54.66 32.95 -22.66
N ILE A 447 54.26 33.35 -21.45
CA ILE A 447 54.96 34.34 -20.64
C ILE A 447 56.26 33.78 -20.06
N ILE A 448 56.26 32.51 -19.59
CA ILE A 448 57.44 31.88 -18.97
C ILE A 448 58.62 31.71 -19.94
N LYS A 449 58.36 31.63 -21.25
CA LYS A 449 59.40 31.42 -22.26
C LYS A 449 60.27 32.66 -22.54
N GLU A 450 59.90 33.83 -22.02
CA GLU A 450 60.66 35.08 -22.22
C GLU A 450 61.80 35.22 -21.19
N GLU A 451 63.02 35.56 -21.63
CA GLU A 451 64.16 35.82 -20.73
C GLU A 451 63.94 37.12 -19.95
N LEU A 452 64.07 37.09 -18.62
CA LEU A 452 63.82 38.25 -17.74
C LEU A 452 64.67 39.45 -18.18
N PRO A 453 64.06 40.60 -18.54
CA PRO A 453 64.78 41.75 -19.11
C PRO A 453 65.94 42.26 -18.24
N GLN A 454 65.76 42.26 -16.91
CA GLN A 454 66.77 42.74 -15.97
C GLN A 454 68.04 41.87 -15.96
N LEU A 455 67.92 40.56 -16.21
CA LEU A 455 69.08 39.65 -16.28
C LEU A 455 69.88 39.87 -17.56
N ARG A 456 69.20 40.17 -18.66
CA ARG A 456 69.82 40.49 -19.95
C ARG A 456 70.65 41.77 -19.87
N GLU A 457 70.09 42.84 -19.31
CA GLU A 457 70.78 44.13 -19.14
C GLU A 457 72.05 44.02 -18.28
N ILE A 458 72.00 43.24 -17.19
CA ILE A 458 73.14 43.05 -16.29
C ILE A 458 74.24 42.22 -16.97
N LYS A 459 73.86 41.20 -17.74
CA LYS A 459 74.81 40.39 -18.51
C LYS A 459 75.56 41.26 -19.53
N ASP A 460 74.85 42.17 -20.19
CA ASP A 460 75.44 43.11 -21.15
C ASP A 460 76.39 44.11 -20.45
N LEU A 461 75.99 44.62 -19.27
CA LEU A 461 76.86 45.47 -18.44
C LEU A 461 78.13 44.75 -17.99
N LEU A 462 78.01 43.52 -17.48
CA LEU A 462 79.16 42.72 -17.05
C LEU A 462 80.14 42.50 -18.19
N ASN A 463 79.64 42.17 -19.39
CA ASN A 463 80.48 41.99 -20.58
C ASN A 463 81.19 43.28 -20.99
N ASN A 464 80.51 44.43 -20.95
CA ASN A 464 81.11 45.74 -21.28
C ASN A 464 82.22 46.14 -20.29
N TYR A 465 81.98 45.98 -18.99
CA TYR A 465 82.96 46.36 -17.97
C TYR A 465 84.11 45.36 -17.83
N LYS A 466 83.92 44.09 -18.18
CA LYS A 466 84.98 43.07 -18.21
C LYS A 466 86.16 43.52 -19.09
N GLY A 467 85.88 43.98 -20.32
CA GLY A 467 86.92 44.44 -21.24
C GLY A 467 87.71 45.64 -20.71
N LYS A 468 87.05 46.58 -20.03
CA LYS A 468 87.69 47.74 -19.39
C LYS A 468 88.59 47.32 -18.23
N ILE A 469 88.14 46.38 -17.40
CA ILE A 469 88.91 45.86 -16.26
C ILE A 469 90.12 45.06 -16.74
N GLU A 470 89.98 44.24 -17.78
CA GLU A 470 91.10 43.51 -18.39
C GLU A 470 92.14 44.46 -18.97
N GLN A 471 91.73 45.56 -19.60
CA GLN A 471 92.65 46.59 -20.08
C GLN A 471 93.44 47.23 -18.93
N ILE A 472 92.76 47.65 -17.85
CA ILE A 472 93.44 48.21 -16.67
C ILE A 472 94.40 47.20 -16.04
N LYS A 473 94.00 45.93 -15.94
CA LYS A 473 94.86 44.85 -15.43
C LYS A 473 96.12 44.70 -16.28
N ASN A 474 95.98 44.72 -17.61
CA ASN A 474 97.11 44.61 -18.53
C ASN A 474 98.03 45.84 -18.44
N ASP A 475 97.48 47.05 -18.30
CA ASP A 475 98.27 48.27 -18.12
C ASP A 475 99.09 48.22 -16.82
N VAL A 476 98.46 47.79 -15.71
CA VAL A 476 99.14 47.57 -14.43
C VAL A 476 100.22 46.50 -14.57
N TYR A 477 99.93 45.37 -15.22
CA TYR A 477 100.88 44.28 -15.43
C TYR A 477 102.09 44.72 -16.26
N ASN A 478 101.85 45.38 -17.40
CA ASN A 478 102.88 45.90 -18.29
C ASN A 478 103.76 46.91 -17.55
N ARG A 479 103.15 47.81 -16.75
CA ARG A 479 103.90 48.79 -15.97
C ARG A 479 104.76 48.12 -14.90
N LEU A 480 104.24 47.12 -14.19
CA LEU A 480 105.01 46.36 -13.21
C LEU A 480 106.18 45.59 -13.85
N ASP A 481 105.98 45.00 -15.03
CA ASP A 481 107.02 44.25 -15.75
C ASP A 481 108.21 45.16 -16.18
N THR A 482 107.98 46.44 -16.47
CA THR A 482 109.07 47.41 -16.78
C THR A 482 110.01 47.68 -15.59
N TYR A 483 109.58 47.46 -14.35
CA TYR A 483 110.40 47.69 -13.16
C TYR A 483 111.13 46.44 -12.67
N LYS A 484 110.95 45.29 -13.33
CA LYS A 484 111.38 43.96 -12.86
C LYS A 484 112.90 43.80 -12.73
N ASN A 485 113.64 44.60 -13.48
CA ASN A 485 115.11 44.66 -13.45
C ASN A 485 115.65 45.71 -12.46
N ASN A 486 114.79 46.48 -11.82
CA ASN A 486 115.16 47.42 -10.75
C ASN A 486 114.91 46.73 -9.40
N ASN A 487 115.78 46.96 -8.42
CA ASN A 487 115.78 46.29 -7.10
C ASN A 487 114.61 46.74 -6.19
N ILE A 488 113.37 46.73 -6.70
CA ILE A 488 112.15 47.21 -6.06
C ILE A 488 111.31 46.01 -5.62
N ASP A 489 110.84 45.99 -4.37
CA ASP A 489 109.92 44.96 -3.88
C ASP A 489 108.50 45.15 -4.47
N MET A 490 108.12 44.25 -5.38
CA MET A 490 106.83 44.29 -6.08
C MET A 490 105.72 43.52 -5.37
N TYR A 491 106.07 42.63 -4.44
CA TYR A 491 105.12 41.71 -3.84
C TYR A 491 104.03 42.45 -3.07
N THR A 492 104.44 43.46 -2.29
CA THR A 492 103.52 44.28 -1.48
C THR A 492 102.54 45.08 -2.35
N VAL A 493 102.95 45.52 -3.54
CA VAL A 493 102.10 46.29 -4.48
C VAL A 493 101.10 45.39 -5.21
N ILE A 494 101.55 44.22 -5.68
CA ILE A 494 100.67 43.23 -6.32
C ILE A 494 99.62 42.74 -5.32
N LYS A 495 100.05 42.40 -4.10
CA LYS A 495 99.14 41.96 -3.05
C LYS A 495 98.10 43.03 -2.70
N ASN A 496 98.49 44.30 -2.62
CA ASN A 496 97.54 45.40 -2.39
C ASN A 496 96.53 45.58 -3.55
N TRP A 497 96.94 45.35 -4.80
CA TRP A 497 96.01 45.33 -5.95
C TRP A 497 95.03 44.17 -5.86
N GLU A 498 95.53 42.95 -5.62
CA GLU A 498 94.72 41.74 -5.49
C GLU A 498 93.72 41.83 -4.33
N ASP A 499 94.16 42.31 -3.16
CA ASP A 499 93.30 42.49 -1.98
C ASP A 499 92.19 43.51 -2.25
N ASN A 500 92.51 44.65 -2.90
CA ASN A 500 91.51 45.65 -3.26
C ASN A 500 90.54 45.15 -4.34
N PHE A 501 91.05 44.43 -5.35
CA PHE A 501 90.22 43.86 -6.41
C PHE A 501 89.28 42.79 -5.86
N ASN A 502 89.79 41.86 -5.05
CA ASN A 502 89.01 40.82 -4.39
C ASN A 502 87.94 41.43 -3.47
N ARG A 503 88.26 42.49 -2.71
CA ARG A 503 87.28 43.21 -1.90
C ARG A 503 86.16 43.82 -2.75
N LYS A 504 86.49 44.40 -3.91
CA LYS A 504 85.48 44.96 -4.84
C LYS A 504 84.67 43.89 -5.54
N GLN A 505 85.28 42.76 -5.90
CA GLN A 505 84.59 41.59 -6.43
C GLN A 505 83.56 41.05 -5.42
N GLN A 506 83.94 40.91 -4.15
CA GLN A 506 83.02 40.49 -3.08
C GLN A 506 81.82 41.43 -2.93
N GLN A 507 82.03 42.76 -3.02
CA GLN A 507 80.95 43.75 -3.00
C GLN A 507 79.99 43.58 -4.19
N LEU A 508 80.49 43.29 -5.38
CA LEU A 508 79.67 43.04 -6.57
C LEU A 508 78.89 41.73 -6.46
N THR A 509 79.52 40.66 -5.97
CA THR A 509 78.87 39.38 -5.72
C THR A 509 77.70 39.54 -4.75
N PHE A 510 77.87 40.34 -3.68
CA PHE A 510 76.78 40.63 -2.74
C PHE A 510 75.59 41.33 -3.42
N LEU A 511 75.83 42.31 -4.31
CA LEU A 511 74.76 43.00 -5.05
C LEU A 511 73.98 42.05 -5.98
N LEU A 512 74.68 41.13 -6.65
CA LEU A 512 74.04 40.09 -7.48
C LEU A 512 73.20 39.13 -6.62
N THR A 513 73.69 38.74 -5.44
CA THR A 513 72.91 37.93 -4.49
C THR A 513 71.65 38.65 -4.01
N VAL A 514 71.73 39.96 -3.71
CA VAL A 514 70.55 40.76 -3.34
C VAL A 514 69.51 40.82 -4.45
N LEU A 515 69.94 40.95 -5.71
CA LEU A 515 69.04 40.93 -6.87
C LEU A 515 68.35 39.56 -7.01
N MET A 516 69.11 38.47 -6.92
CA MET A 516 68.56 37.11 -6.98
C MET A 516 67.51 36.87 -5.88
N ASN A 517 67.76 37.35 -4.67
CA ASN A 517 66.80 37.25 -3.57
C ASN A 517 65.51 38.05 -3.83
N LYS A 518 65.61 39.23 -4.48
CA LYS A 518 64.42 40.01 -4.87
C LYS A 518 63.59 39.30 -5.93
N ILE A 519 64.23 38.78 -6.97
CA ILE A 519 63.56 38.02 -8.04
C ILE A 519 62.86 36.80 -7.42
N PHE A 520 63.55 36.05 -6.56
CA PHE A 520 62.98 34.90 -5.85
C PHE A 520 61.74 35.27 -5.03
N LYS A 521 61.78 36.39 -4.28
CA LYS A 521 60.64 36.83 -3.47
C LYS A 521 59.40 37.13 -4.32
N SER A 522 59.56 37.79 -5.46
CA SER A 522 58.44 38.09 -6.37
C SER A 522 57.82 36.84 -6.99
N PHE A 523 58.63 35.84 -7.35
CA PHE A 523 58.09 34.54 -7.82
C PHE A 523 57.38 33.77 -6.71
N LYS A 524 57.90 33.83 -5.48
CA LYS A 524 57.26 33.19 -4.33
C LYS A 524 55.83 33.72 -4.11
N GLU A 525 55.63 35.03 -4.14
CA GLU A 525 54.30 35.65 -3.95
C GLU A 525 53.29 35.23 -5.05
N LEU A 526 53.75 35.06 -6.31
CA LEU A 526 52.92 34.56 -7.41
C LEU A 526 52.51 33.11 -7.23
N ILE A 527 53.46 32.24 -6.89
CA ILE A 527 53.20 30.80 -6.65
C ILE A 527 52.26 30.62 -5.45
N ASP A 528 52.45 31.39 -4.38
CA ASP A 528 51.57 31.36 -3.21
C ASP A 528 50.13 31.78 -3.61
N THR A 529 49.98 32.78 -4.48
CA THR A 529 48.67 33.24 -4.97
C THR A 529 47.97 32.19 -5.84
N GLU A 530 48.71 31.56 -6.77
CA GLU A 530 48.20 30.47 -7.61
C GLU A 530 47.77 29.26 -6.77
N SER A 531 48.58 28.88 -5.78
CA SER A 531 48.26 27.80 -4.86
C SER A 531 46.99 28.07 -4.04
N ILE A 532 46.76 29.32 -3.61
CA ILE A 532 45.53 29.71 -2.90
C ILE A 532 44.33 29.63 -3.83
N MET A 533 44.44 30.13 -5.07
CA MET A 533 43.37 30.07 -6.06
C MET A 533 42.92 28.63 -6.32
N PHE A 534 43.84 27.69 -6.54
CA PHE A 534 43.47 26.29 -6.76
C PHE A 534 42.94 25.60 -5.51
N ALA A 535 43.45 25.94 -4.33
CA ALA A 535 42.94 25.41 -3.05
C ALA A 535 41.48 25.82 -2.81
N GLU A 536 41.12 27.07 -3.11
CA GLU A 536 39.74 27.58 -3.00
C GLU A 536 38.78 26.90 -4.00
N ILE A 537 39.28 26.44 -5.16
CA ILE A 537 38.47 25.81 -6.21
C ILE A 537 38.29 24.29 -5.99
N THR A 538 39.22 23.62 -5.30
CA THR A 538 39.17 22.16 -5.07
C THR A 538 38.01 21.70 -4.19
N GLU A 539 37.42 22.56 -3.36
CA GLU A 539 36.33 22.20 -2.44
C GLU A 539 34.95 22.69 -2.93
N ILE A 540 34.08 21.77 -3.33
CA ILE A 540 32.68 22.08 -3.72
C ILE A 540 31.73 21.99 -2.51
N THR A 541 32.16 21.35 -1.42
CA THR A 541 31.40 21.21 -0.19
C THR A 541 31.81 22.28 0.83
N LYS A 542 30.83 22.94 1.46
CA LYS A 542 31.05 23.82 2.63
C LYS A 542 31.46 23.01 3.89
N GLN A 543 32.59 22.31 3.83
CA GLN A 543 33.27 21.76 5.01
C GLN A 543 34.57 22.51 5.19
N SER A 544 34.45 23.77 5.62
CA SER A 544 35.55 24.49 6.22
C SER A 544 35.95 23.76 7.51
N GLU A 545 37.07 23.04 7.48
CA GLU A 545 38.11 22.97 8.52
C GLU A 545 38.94 21.69 8.32
N ASN A 546 40.23 21.89 8.03
CA ASN A 546 41.32 20.91 7.96
C ASN A 546 41.56 20.27 6.59
N PHE A 547 42.05 21.08 5.65
CA PHE A 547 42.99 20.60 4.65
C PHE A 547 44.34 21.30 4.84
N GLU A 548 45.30 20.61 5.48
CA GLU A 548 46.73 20.98 5.36
C GLU A 548 47.21 20.51 3.99
N GLY A 549 47.16 21.41 3.00
CA GLY A 549 47.83 21.19 1.72
C GLY A 549 49.34 20.96 1.93
N LEU A 550 49.90 19.99 1.20
CA LEU A 550 51.34 19.70 1.19
C LEU A 550 52.15 20.99 0.89
N PRO A 551 53.04 21.44 1.79
CA PRO A 551 53.80 22.67 1.57
C PRO A 551 54.80 22.50 0.40
N PHE A 552 54.76 23.45 -0.53
CA PHE A 552 55.61 23.53 -1.73
C PHE A 552 57.14 23.53 -1.46
N ASN A 553 57.54 23.66 -0.19
CA ASN A 553 58.91 23.57 0.29
C ASN A 553 59.63 22.27 -0.15
N PHE A 554 58.88 21.22 -0.46
CA PHE A 554 59.44 19.90 -0.80
C PHE A 554 59.95 19.79 -2.26
N ALA A 555 59.34 20.50 -3.21
CA ALA A 555 59.76 20.42 -4.62
C ALA A 555 60.97 21.32 -4.93
N LEU A 556 61.06 22.50 -4.30
CA LEU A 556 62.10 23.50 -4.56
C LEU A 556 63.38 23.31 -3.72
N SER A 557 63.30 22.57 -2.61
CA SER A 557 64.44 22.32 -1.71
C SER A 557 65.52 21.42 -2.31
N SER A 558 65.16 20.52 -3.24
CA SER A 558 66.11 19.67 -3.95
C SER A 558 67.10 20.46 -4.83
N PHE A 559 66.71 21.66 -5.27
CA PHE A 559 67.52 22.50 -6.15
C PHE A 559 68.43 23.48 -5.38
N LEU A 560 68.08 23.85 -4.13
CA LEU A 560 68.78 24.86 -3.32
C LEU A 560 69.76 24.28 -2.29
N ALA A 561 69.75 22.96 -2.06
CA ALA A 561 70.62 22.30 -1.09
C ALA A 561 72.13 22.49 -1.35
N ASN A 562 72.54 22.77 -2.60
CA ASN A 562 73.94 22.93 -2.98
C ASN A 562 74.48 24.37 -2.88
N LYS A 563 73.76 25.32 -2.28
CA LYS A 563 74.19 26.73 -2.19
C LYS A 563 74.03 27.43 -0.83
N LEU A 564 73.57 26.73 0.21
CA LEU A 564 73.45 27.30 1.56
C LEU A 564 74.79 27.24 2.30
N SER A 565 75.13 28.28 3.06
CA SER A 565 76.32 28.27 3.92
C SER A 565 76.14 27.35 5.13
N GLU A 566 77.24 26.85 5.71
CA GLU A 566 77.22 25.87 6.81
C GLU A 566 76.53 26.41 8.07
N ASP A 567 76.56 27.73 8.28
CA ASP A 567 75.90 28.40 9.40
C ASP A 567 74.39 28.55 9.19
N GLU A 568 73.94 28.85 7.97
CA GLU A 568 72.51 28.89 7.61
C GLU A 568 71.89 27.47 7.63
N LEU A 569 72.66 26.44 7.26
CA LEU A 569 72.25 25.05 7.41
C LEU A 569 72.07 24.67 8.88
N LYS A 570 72.98 25.09 9.77
CA LYS A 570 72.85 24.84 11.23
C LYS A 570 71.65 25.56 11.82
N GLU A 571 71.39 26.80 11.42
CA GLU A 571 70.23 27.57 11.89
C GLU A 571 68.90 26.92 11.44
N ARG A 572 68.82 26.48 10.18
CA ARG A 572 67.65 25.74 9.69
C ARG A 572 67.51 24.35 10.31
N ILE A 573 68.59 23.62 10.55
CA ILE A 573 68.55 22.33 11.27
C ILE A 573 68.05 22.55 12.71
N SER A 574 68.42 23.66 13.34
CA SER A 574 67.93 24.03 14.67
C SER A 574 66.43 24.34 14.67
N GLU A 575 65.95 25.13 13.70
CA GLU A 575 64.50 25.39 13.53
C GLU A 575 63.71 24.11 13.23
N ILE A 576 64.22 23.25 12.34
CA ILE A 576 63.59 21.97 12.02
C ILE A 576 63.57 21.07 13.25
N SER A 577 64.65 21.00 14.02
CA SER A 577 64.69 20.24 15.27
C SER A 577 63.69 20.76 16.30
N SER A 578 63.53 22.08 16.41
CA SER A 578 62.52 22.72 17.26
C SER A 578 61.10 22.34 16.83
N LYS A 579 60.79 22.40 15.53
CA LYS A 579 59.48 22.00 14.99
C LYS A 579 59.22 20.51 15.14
N VAL A 580 60.22 19.67 14.90
CA VAL A 580 60.13 18.21 15.14
C VAL A 580 59.84 17.93 16.60
N ASN A 581 60.46 18.66 17.54
CA ASN A 581 60.17 18.51 18.96
C ASN A 581 58.75 18.98 19.32
N GLN A 582 58.26 20.08 18.74
CA GLN A 582 56.86 20.51 18.92
C GLN A 582 55.88 19.46 18.38
N ILE A 583 56.10 18.96 17.16
CA ILE A 583 55.25 17.93 16.54
C ILE A 583 55.30 16.64 17.35
N THR A 584 56.47 16.23 17.84
CA THR A 584 56.62 15.04 18.69
C THR A 584 55.88 15.21 20.01
N SER A 585 55.89 16.42 20.59
CA SER A 585 55.10 16.72 21.79
C SER A 585 53.60 16.70 21.52
N SER A 586 53.15 17.25 20.39
CA SER A 586 51.74 17.20 19.98
C SER A 586 51.30 15.76 19.68
N LEU A 587 52.14 14.97 18.99
CA LEU A 587 51.91 13.55 18.73
C LEU A 587 51.75 12.78 20.05
N GLY A 588 52.61 13.05 21.04
CA GLY A 588 52.47 12.46 22.38
C GLY A 588 51.16 12.85 23.09
N LEU A 589 50.70 14.09 22.94
CA LEU A 589 49.41 14.53 23.50
C LEU A 589 48.24 13.84 22.80
N TYR A 590 48.27 13.73 21.47
CA TYR A 590 47.26 12.99 20.70
C TYR A 590 47.26 11.50 21.02
N GLU A 591 48.42 10.87 21.20
CA GLU A 591 48.52 9.47 21.62
C GLU A 591 47.94 9.24 23.01
N VAL A 592 48.16 10.17 23.95
CA VAL A 592 47.55 10.13 25.29
C VAL A 592 46.03 10.31 25.22
N GLU A 593 45.54 11.23 24.38
CA GLU A 593 44.11 11.45 24.20
C GLU A 593 43.44 10.27 23.49
N ARG A 594 44.10 9.68 22.50
CA ARG A 594 43.66 8.46 21.84
C ARG A 594 43.64 7.28 22.79
N ALA A 595 44.65 7.12 23.64
CA ALA A 595 44.68 6.09 24.69
C ALA A 595 43.55 6.27 25.72
N LYS A 596 43.22 7.52 26.10
CA LYS A 596 42.06 7.82 26.96
C LYS A 596 40.73 7.49 26.27
N LEU A 597 40.58 7.81 24.99
CA LEU A 597 39.38 7.49 24.21
C LEU A 597 39.25 5.97 24.01
N GLU A 598 40.35 5.28 23.74
CA GLU A 598 40.42 3.81 23.69
C GLU A 598 40.08 3.19 25.05
N GLU A 599 40.56 3.75 26.17
CA GLU A 599 40.19 3.30 27.52
C GLU A 599 38.70 3.54 27.82
N ILE A 600 38.15 4.70 27.44
CA ILE A 600 36.72 5.03 27.58
C ILE A 600 35.85 4.09 26.74
N LEU A 601 36.25 3.80 25.50
CA LEU A 601 35.58 2.84 24.62
C LEU A 601 35.67 1.42 25.19
N THR A 602 36.85 1.00 25.64
CA THR A 602 37.08 -0.34 26.23
C THR A 602 36.30 -0.51 27.53
N ASN A 603 36.19 0.53 28.35
CA ASN A 603 35.40 0.50 29.59
C ASN A 603 33.88 0.58 29.31
N LYS A 604 33.43 1.29 28.27
CA LYS A 604 32.02 1.24 27.81
C LYS A 604 31.63 -0.11 27.19
N VAL A 605 32.60 -0.87 26.66
CA VAL A 605 32.41 -2.18 26.01
C VAL A 605 32.62 -3.37 26.98
N LYS A 606 32.83 -3.14 28.28
CA LYS A 606 32.85 -4.22 29.29
C LYS A 606 31.44 -4.75 29.62
N LEU A 607 30.92 -5.57 28.71
CA LEU A 607 30.04 -6.75 28.89
C LEU A 607 30.22 -7.54 27.58
N ARG A 608 30.93 -8.66 27.46
CA ARG A 608 31.02 -9.88 28.30
C ARG A 608 32.43 -10.50 28.18
N GLN A 609 32.78 -11.32 29.17
CA GLN A 609 34.09 -11.92 29.46
C GLN A 609 34.90 -12.49 28.26
N GLY A 610 36.21 -12.21 28.23
CA GLY A 610 37.21 -13.26 28.02
C GLY A 610 38.09 -13.29 26.75
N VAL A 611 38.25 -12.22 25.97
CA VAL A 611 39.14 -12.26 24.77
C VAL A 611 40.04 -11.02 24.68
N SER A 612 41.36 -11.21 24.58
CA SER A 612 42.34 -10.13 24.39
C SER A 612 42.41 -9.69 22.91
N ILE A 613 42.55 -8.38 22.71
CA ILE A 613 42.14 -7.63 21.50
C ILE A 613 43.10 -7.77 20.29
N SER A 614 44.20 -8.53 20.38
CA SER A 614 45.28 -8.42 19.35
C SER A 614 45.52 -9.62 18.43
N ASN A 615 44.87 -10.78 18.59
CA ASN A 615 45.23 -11.98 17.81
C ASN A 615 44.07 -12.74 17.12
N VAL A 616 42.89 -12.14 16.96
CA VAL A 616 41.75 -12.86 16.38
C VAL A 616 41.81 -12.80 14.84
N GLN A 617 42.10 -13.94 14.20
CA GLN A 617 42.00 -14.12 12.75
C GLN A 617 40.65 -14.73 12.37
N CYS A 618 40.07 -14.24 11.27
CA CYS A 618 38.89 -14.86 10.69
C CYS A 618 39.29 -16.22 10.09
N THR A 619 38.72 -17.32 10.56
CA THR A 619 39.11 -18.66 10.08
C THR A 619 38.69 -18.97 8.64
N VAL A 620 37.81 -18.15 8.05
CA VAL A 620 37.32 -18.33 6.68
C VAL A 620 38.26 -17.67 5.67
N CYS A 621 38.79 -16.48 5.97
CA CYS A 621 39.69 -15.76 5.06
C CYS A 621 41.15 -15.68 5.54
N HIS A 622 41.43 -16.17 6.76
CA HIS A 622 42.72 -16.13 7.45
C HIS A 622 43.33 -14.73 7.65
N LYS A 623 42.55 -13.66 7.41
CA LYS A 623 42.97 -12.28 7.69
C LYS A 623 42.65 -11.92 9.15
N TYR A 624 43.50 -11.09 9.76
CA TYR A 624 43.23 -10.50 11.07
C TYR A 624 41.97 -9.64 11.03
N ILE A 625 41.19 -9.70 12.11
CA ILE A 625 39.94 -8.96 12.24
C ILE A 625 40.23 -7.56 12.78
N ASN A 626 39.80 -6.52 12.05
CA ASN A 626 39.82 -5.16 12.54
C ASN A 626 38.45 -4.81 13.15
N PHE A 627 38.34 -4.90 14.47
CA PHE A 627 37.11 -4.63 15.22
C PHE A 627 36.54 -3.20 15.07
N VAL A 628 37.34 -2.26 14.54
CA VAL A 628 36.92 -0.86 14.33
C VAL A 628 36.28 -0.66 12.95
N GLN A 629 36.74 -1.37 11.93
CA GLN A 629 36.35 -1.15 10.53
C GLN A 629 35.48 -2.27 9.97
N ASP A 630 35.66 -3.50 10.45
CA ASP A 630 34.97 -4.66 9.89
C ASP A 630 33.63 -4.91 10.57
N LYS A 631 32.61 -5.28 9.79
CA LYS A 631 31.36 -5.84 10.33
C LYS A 631 31.61 -7.28 10.75
N LEU A 632 31.32 -7.61 12.01
CA LEU A 632 31.65 -8.89 12.62
C LEU A 632 30.42 -9.66 13.06
N ILE A 633 30.52 -10.98 12.98
CA ILE A 633 29.60 -11.89 13.66
C ILE A 633 30.41 -12.79 14.58
N THR A 634 29.83 -13.15 15.73
CA THR A 634 30.37 -14.15 16.64
C THR A 634 29.45 -15.36 16.67
N CYS A 635 30.03 -16.55 16.67
CA CYS A 635 29.24 -17.77 16.86
C CYS A 635 28.75 -17.82 18.33
N PRO A 636 27.44 -17.93 18.60
CA PRO A 636 26.90 -18.01 19.96
C PRO A 636 27.32 -19.27 20.73
N PHE A 637 27.79 -20.32 20.05
CA PHE A 637 28.18 -21.58 20.69
C PHE A 637 29.65 -21.65 21.08
N CYS A 638 30.56 -21.19 20.21
CA CYS A 638 32.01 -21.28 20.44
C CYS A 638 32.70 -19.92 20.55
N ASN A 639 31.95 -18.82 20.47
CA ASN A 639 32.42 -17.43 20.52
C ASN A 639 33.51 -17.07 19.51
N SER A 640 33.69 -17.87 18.45
CA SER A 640 34.62 -17.54 17.37
C SER A 640 34.05 -16.39 16.52
N THR A 641 34.89 -15.41 16.21
CA THR A 641 34.55 -14.20 15.47
C THR A 641 34.95 -14.31 14.00
N TYR A 642 34.10 -13.84 13.11
CA TYR A 642 34.34 -13.84 11.66
C TYR A 642 33.92 -12.50 11.05
N HIS A 643 34.48 -12.18 9.88
CA HIS A 643 33.91 -11.12 9.04
C HIS A 643 32.51 -11.53 8.57
N TYR A 644 31.57 -10.59 8.65
CA TYR A 644 30.16 -10.81 8.34
C TYR A 644 29.94 -11.44 6.96
N LEU A 645 30.64 -10.96 5.92
CA LEU A 645 30.49 -11.52 4.57
C LEU A 645 31.09 -12.92 4.46
N CYS A 646 32.25 -13.16 5.09
CA CYS A 646 32.91 -14.47 5.02
C CYS A 646 32.09 -15.58 5.67
N VAL A 647 31.47 -15.30 6.82
CA VAL A 647 30.61 -16.27 7.50
C VAL A 647 29.23 -16.37 6.86
N ALA A 648 28.67 -15.30 6.29
CA ALA A 648 27.40 -15.35 5.56
C ALA A 648 27.49 -16.32 4.36
N ASP A 649 28.56 -16.22 3.57
CA ASP A 649 28.82 -17.15 2.44
C ASP A 649 28.99 -18.59 2.92
N TRP A 650 29.61 -18.80 4.07
CA TRP A 650 29.79 -20.13 4.66
C TRP A 650 28.48 -20.72 5.17
N LEU A 651 27.70 -19.93 5.92
CA LEU A 651 26.41 -20.33 6.48
C LEU A 651 25.40 -20.67 5.39
N TRP A 652 25.42 -19.93 4.28
CA TRP A 652 24.57 -20.23 3.12
C TRP A 652 24.85 -21.63 2.54
N LYS A 653 26.10 -22.11 2.59
CA LYS A 653 26.50 -23.42 2.02
C LYS A 653 26.37 -24.59 2.99
N HIS A 654 26.72 -24.37 4.26
CA HIS A 654 26.95 -25.46 5.21
C HIS A 654 26.08 -25.38 6.48
N ASN A 655 25.32 -24.29 6.65
CA ASN A 655 24.45 -24.00 7.81
C ASN A 655 25.08 -24.35 9.17
N SER A 656 26.38 -24.21 9.31
CA SER A 656 27.13 -24.62 10.50
C SER A 656 28.30 -23.69 10.74
N CYS A 657 28.70 -23.56 12.00
CA CYS A 657 29.84 -22.72 12.37
C CYS A 657 31.15 -23.27 11.79
N PRO A 658 31.99 -22.46 11.11
CA PRO A 658 33.29 -22.93 10.59
C PRO A 658 34.21 -23.54 11.65
N MET A 659 34.13 -23.06 12.91
CA MET A 659 35.04 -23.49 13.98
C MET A 659 34.50 -24.68 14.80
N CYS A 660 33.24 -24.63 15.25
CA CYS A 660 32.67 -25.67 16.11
C CYS A 660 31.70 -26.61 15.42
N GLN A 661 31.39 -26.36 14.14
CA GLN A 661 30.47 -27.15 13.31
C GLN A 661 29.05 -27.30 13.85
N ASN A 662 28.68 -26.60 14.92
CA ASN A 662 27.30 -26.56 15.38
C ASN A 662 26.41 -25.97 14.28
N THR A 663 25.38 -26.74 13.94
CA THR A 663 24.37 -26.37 12.96
C THR A 663 23.49 -25.28 13.54
N PHE A 664 23.27 -24.21 12.80
CA PHE A 664 22.34 -23.18 13.23
C PHE A 664 20.92 -23.64 12.90
N LEU A 665 20.03 -23.60 13.89
CA LEU A 665 18.62 -23.88 13.66
C LEU A 665 18.06 -22.74 12.79
N ASP A 666 17.50 -23.09 11.64
CA ASP A 666 16.75 -22.13 10.83
C ASP A 666 15.54 -21.66 11.65
N PRO A 667 15.37 -20.35 11.91
CA PRO A 667 14.19 -19.83 12.60
C PRO A 667 12.87 -20.20 11.92
N ASN A 668 12.90 -20.59 10.63
CA ASN A 668 11.74 -21.01 9.86
C ASN A 668 11.43 -22.53 9.95
N LEU A 669 12.22 -23.32 10.69
CA LEU A 669 11.99 -24.77 10.83
C LEU A 669 10.93 -25.16 11.88
N GLY A 670 10.14 -24.22 12.41
CA GLY A 670 9.00 -24.54 13.28
C GLY A 670 9.37 -25.19 14.62
N LEU A 671 10.62 -25.09 15.06
CA LEU A 671 11.15 -25.78 16.26
C LEU A 671 10.84 -25.08 17.59
N PHE A 672 9.93 -24.09 17.59
CA PHE A 672 9.39 -23.49 18.82
C PHE A 672 7.91 -23.84 19.08
N GLU A 673 7.38 -24.88 18.42
CA GLU A 673 6.16 -25.55 18.89
C GLU A 673 6.51 -26.72 19.82
N THR A 674 6.64 -26.44 21.12
CA THR A 674 6.43 -27.37 22.25
C THR A 674 6.27 -26.49 23.50
N GLU A 675 5.35 -26.66 24.43
CA GLU A 675 4.25 -27.61 24.71
C GLU A 675 3.28 -26.88 25.66
#